data_AF-A0A8K0P2I4-F1
#
_entry.id   AF-A0A8K0P2I4-F1
#
_cell.length_a   1.000
_cell.length_b   1.000
_cell.length_c   1.000
_cell.angle_alpha   90.00
_cell.angle_beta   90.00
_cell.angle_gamma   90.00
#
_symmetry.space_group_name_H-M   'P 1'
#
loop_
_entity.id
_entity.type
_entity.pdbx_description
1 polymer ?
#
loop_
_entity_poly.entity_id
_entity_poly.type
_entity_poly.pdbx_seq_one_letter_code
_entity_poly.pdbx_strand_id
1 'polypeptide(L)'
;MCAVRNSLSVQGRLLNSSSQSAKEGTSLLSKEEPREQGNVSWANVGVDDLTAQAMLFFGAGFETTASLLSSTLYELSKPGNGKEIQGRVREEVDRVMKEDGGKITYEGLKRMHLLDRVLNETLRIHPPVGLLSRIADENYTIPGTDLKIEKNTMIFISTYSMQHDEKFFSEPLKFDPDRFLHRNEWNHFSFLPFGDGPRLCIGERFAMMQVRLGLAALLSKFDFDLCVEKTPSPLKYSKSAFILASETGIWVKVKCRFGFIIGFKRVLVHKRKQKKKMLWGNWGVEITLAIVTLVTLFIYLISDLDYWKKRGFPQIPGKPLPIFGHTFQVLAGRTSFSEMFEKLYKDAGDLPYAGMLHGTRPCLLVKDPELIRRILIKDFHAFIDRGFEMDEDLDPLNAKALSSLKGQRWKNMRARLSPTFTSGRMKAMLPMMQACSDELLKCLEEDIRKNSGEALVEMKDCLSCFSTDVIATCAFGIQCDALQNPETSEFRRMGKLAFQMTWKRRILFAVLLSFSDVSWANVDLDDLAAQAMLFFAAGLETTSSLSSFVLFELSKSEEGKEIQRNLQEEVDSVMQEDGGKITYAETLRIHPPAGVLSRIAVENYKIPETDLTLEKNTMVFIPTQAMQNDEKFFPEPKKFNPDRFLNKENYNHFAYLPFGDGPRLCIGERFALMQVRLGLAALLSKFEFDLCKEKTPLPMEYSRKTFILYAKSGIWLKGKLRASKK
;
A
#
# COMPACT_ATOMS: atom_id res chain seq x y z
N MET A 1 -34.92 2.95 4.41
CA MET A 1 -35.12 3.75 5.64
C MET A 1 -36.37 3.25 6.37
N CYS A 2 -36.53 3.57 7.65
CA CYS A 2 -37.73 3.29 8.47
C CYS A 2 -38.18 1.82 8.61
N ALA A 3 -37.39 1.00 9.34
CA ALA A 3 -37.89 -0.23 10.00
C ALA A 3 -37.02 -0.77 11.15
N VAL A 4 -35.83 -0.21 11.42
CA VAL A 4 -34.93 -0.69 12.49
C VAL A 4 -34.49 0.51 13.35
N ARG A 5 -35.23 0.77 14.44
CA ARG A 5 -34.93 1.86 15.40
C ARG A 5 -34.78 1.37 16.86
N ASN A 6 -35.14 0.12 17.16
CA ASN A 6 -35.20 -0.43 18.51
C ASN A 6 -34.35 -1.71 18.64
N SER A 7 -33.07 -1.59 19.02
CA SER A 7 -32.23 -2.61 19.71
C SER A 7 -30.73 -2.26 19.70
N LEU A 8 -30.35 -1.08 20.22
CA LEU A 8 -28.95 -0.78 20.52
C LEU A 8 -28.57 -1.37 21.89
N SER A 9 -27.66 -2.34 21.93
CA SER A 9 -27.08 -2.80 23.22
C SER A 9 -25.65 -3.40 23.13
N VAL A 10 -24.68 -2.62 23.63
CA VAL A 10 -23.65 -3.03 24.61
C VAL A 10 -22.33 -3.73 24.16
N GLN A 11 -21.27 -2.89 24.12
CA GLN A 11 -19.88 -3.08 24.64
C GLN A 11 -18.77 -3.88 23.91
N GLY A 12 -17.82 -3.10 23.36
CA GLY A 12 -16.39 -3.46 23.15
C GLY A 12 -15.64 -3.87 24.42
N ARG A 13 -14.48 -4.53 24.30
CA ARG A 13 -13.62 -4.89 25.44
C ARG A 13 -12.17 -4.43 25.28
N LEU A 14 -11.82 -3.43 26.09
CA LEU A 14 -10.45 -3.12 26.49
C LEU A 14 -9.76 -4.33 27.17
N LEU A 15 -8.44 -4.19 27.36
CA LEU A 15 -7.56 -5.19 27.98
C LEU A 15 -8.08 -5.67 29.35
N ASN A 16 -8.13 -6.99 29.56
CA ASN A 16 -8.13 -7.58 30.91
C ASN A 16 -6.71 -8.06 31.24
N SER A 17 -6.22 -7.71 32.43
CA SER A 17 -4.85 -7.97 32.88
C SER A 17 -4.67 -9.33 33.57
N SER A 18 -3.55 -10.01 33.31
CA SER A 18 -3.03 -11.11 34.16
C SER A 18 -1.50 -11.26 34.07
N SER A 19 -0.77 -10.15 34.04
CA SER A 19 0.68 -10.09 34.26
C SER A 19 1.02 -8.87 35.12
N GLN A 20 2.13 -8.92 35.87
CA GLN A 20 2.41 -7.92 36.90
C GLN A 20 2.79 -6.54 36.32
N SER A 21 3.44 -6.51 35.14
CA SER A 21 3.74 -5.29 34.38
C SER A 21 2.48 -4.54 33.88
N ALA A 22 1.36 -5.26 33.68
CA ALA A 22 0.10 -4.61 33.30
C ALA A 22 -0.46 -3.69 34.41
N LYS A 23 -0.07 -3.87 35.68
CA LYS A 23 -0.50 -3.01 36.78
C LYS A 23 0.17 -1.63 36.76
N GLU A 24 1.41 -1.54 36.33
CA GLU A 24 2.09 -0.24 36.13
C GLU A 24 1.44 0.51 34.95
N GLY A 25 1.14 -0.20 33.86
CA GLY A 25 0.47 0.38 32.69
C GLY A 25 -1.02 0.75 32.86
N THR A 26 -1.70 0.31 33.93
CA THR A 26 -3.15 0.57 34.12
C THR A 26 -3.53 1.24 35.45
N SER A 27 -2.64 1.30 36.44
CA SER A 27 -2.85 2.09 37.67
C SER A 27 -2.93 3.60 37.39
N LEU A 28 -2.25 4.07 36.35
CA LEU A 28 -2.23 5.46 35.88
C LEU A 28 -3.60 6.09 35.53
N LEU A 29 -4.70 5.32 35.45
CA LEU A 29 -5.95 5.78 34.82
C LEU A 29 -7.28 5.42 35.52
N SER A 30 -7.32 4.95 36.78
CA SER A 30 -8.66 4.70 37.39
C SER A 30 -8.88 4.82 38.90
N LYS A 31 -8.06 4.24 39.79
CA LYS A 31 -8.44 4.12 41.21
C LYS A 31 -7.30 4.20 42.23
N GLU A 32 -6.99 5.42 42.65
CA GLU A 32 -7.02 5.81 44.07
C GLU A 32 -7.36 7.32 44.16
N GLU A 33 -7.82 7.80 45.31
CA GLU A 33 -8.54 9.09 45.41
C GLU A 33 -7.62 10.32 45.21
N PRO A 34 -8.13 11.43 44.65
CA PRO A 34 -7.31 12.58 44.29
C PRO A 34 -6.76 13.32 45.51
N ARG A 35 -5.53 12.97 45.89
CA ARG A 35 -4.66 13.84 46.71
C ARG A 35 -3.86 14.72 45.76
N GLU A 36 -3.95 16.03 45.99
CA GLU A 36 -3.75 17.04 44.94
C GLU A 36 -2.31 17.13 44.41
N GLN A 37 -2.11 16.78 43.13
CA GLN A 37 -1.11 17.39 42.25
C GLN A 37 -1.36 17.04 40.77
N GLY A 38 -1.92 17.99 40.01
CA GLY A 38 -2.06 17.91 38.54
C GLY A 38 -3.50 17.73 38.05
N ASN A 39 -4.16 18.84 37.66
CA ASN A 39 -5.50 18.82 37.08
C ASN A 39 -5.52 18.14 35.69
N VAL A 40 -5.99 16.90 35.61
CA VAL A 40 -6.50 16.34 34.34
C VAL A 40 -7.85 16.99 34.05
N SER A 41 -7.81 18.13 33.38
CA SER A 41 -8.99 18.94 33.05
C SER A 41 -9.87 18.22 32.02
N TRP A 42 -11.01 17.68 32.47
CA TRP A 42 -12.08 17.24 31.56
C TRP A 42 -12.68 18.38 30.72
N ALA A 43 -12.42 19.65 31.07
CA ALA A 43 -12.77 20.80 30.25
C ALA A 43 -11.85 20.97 29.00
N ASN A 44 -10.81 20.15 28.85
CA ASN A 44 -9.97 20.10 27.66
C ASN A 44 -10.30 18.94 26.71
N VAL A 45 -11.27 18.06 27.04
CA VAL A 45 -11.72 17.01 26.12
C VAL A 45 -12.69 17.65 25.12
N GLY A 46 -12.24 17.83 23.89
CA GLY A 46 -13.00 18.50 22.84
C GLY A 46 -14.19 17.67 22.34
N VAL A 47 -15.12 18.35 21.68
CA VAL A 47 -16.12 17.67 20.82
C VAL A 47 -15.40 16.85 19.74
N ASP A 48 -14.25 17.34 19.28
CA ASP A 48 -13.41 16.69 18.26
C ASP A 48 -12.80 15.38 18.75
N ASP A 49 -12.29 15.31 19.99
CA ASP A 49 -11.76 14.07 20.58
C ASP A 49 -12.84 12.99 20.68
N LEU A 50 -14.01 13.37 21.19
CA LEU A 50 -15.17 12.48 21.30
C LEU A 50 -15.68 12.03 19.93
N THR A 51 -15.64 12.92 18.94
CA THR A 51 -16.02 12.65 17.55
C THR A 51 -15.04 11.70 16.88
N ALA A 52 -13.73 11.89 17.05
CA ALA A 52 -12.69 11.01 16.51
C ALA A 52 -12.80 9.59 17.09
N GLN A 53 -13.06 9.44 18.40
CA GLN A 53 -13.30 8.12 18.99
C GLN A 53 -14.62 7.51 18.49
N ALA A 54 -15.71 8.29 18.39
CA ALA A 54 -16.97 7.81 17.85
C ALA A 54 -16.86 7.33 16.38
N MET A 55 -16.12 8.07 15.54
CA MET A 55 -15.83 7.69 14.16
C MET A 55 -14.94 6.44 14.08
N LEU A 56 -13.93 6.30 14.94
CA LEU A 56 -13.10 5.10 15.03
C LEU A 56 -13.91 3.86 15.40
N PHE A 57 -14.75 3.94 16.45
CA PHE A 57 -15.61 2.82 16.85
C PHE A 57 -16.67 2.48 15.80
N PHE A 58 -17.23 3.48 15.12
CA PHE A 58 -18.17 3.26 14.02
C PHE A 58 -17.50 2.57 12.83
N GLY A 59 -16.41 3.14 12.30
CA GLY A 59 -15.71 2.63 11.13
C GLY A 59 -15.09 1.24 11.33
N ALA A 60 -14.36 1.06 12.44
CA ALA A 60 -13.68 -0.22 12.72
C ALA A 60 -14.66 -1.35 13.06
N GLY A 61 -15.78 -1.04 13.73
CA GLY A 61 -16.77 -2.04 14.17
C GLY A 61 -17.81 -2.43 13.10
N PHE A 62 -18.13 -1.54 12.15
CA PHE A 62 -19.19 -1.77 11.16
C PHE A 62 -18.75 -2.71 10.03
N GLU A 63 -17.70 -2.33 9.30
CA GLU A 63 -17.33 -2.96 8.04
C GLU A 63 -16.70 -4.35 8.31
N THR A 64 -15.73 -4.45 9.24
CA THR A 64 -14.98 -5.68 9.55
C THR A 64 -15.91 -6.85 9.97
N THR A 65 -16.81 -6.57 10.92
CA THR A 65 -17.82 -7.51 11.44
C THR A 65 -18.74 -8.01 10.32
N ALA A 66 -19.12 -7.13 9.39
CA ALA A 66 -19.96 -7.49 8.24
C ALA A 66 -19.23 -8.38 7.22
N SER A 67 -17.94 -8.15 6.96
CA SER A 67 -17.15 -9.07 6.14
C SER A 67 -17.02 -10.44 6.78
N LEU A 68 -16.67 -10.56 8.07
CA LEU A 68 -16.53 -11.88 8.69
C LEU A 68 -17.85 -12.68 8.62
N LEU A 69 -18.98 -12.06 8.94
CA LEU A 69 -20.30 -12.70 8.82
C LEU A 69 -20.61 -13.15 7.38
N SER A 70 -20.41 -12.26 6.40
CA SER A 70 -20.75 -12.56 5.00
C SER A 70 -19.78 -13.56 4.35
N SER A 71 -18.49 -13.49 4.66
CA SER A 71 -17.48 -14.49 4.29
C SER A 71 -17.77 -15.87 4.90
N THR A 72 -18.23 -15.94 6.15
CA THR A 72 -18.57 -17.23 6.79
C THR A 72 -19.78 -17.85 6.10
N LEU A 73 -20.82 -17.05 5.87
CA LEU A 73 -22.01 -17.49 5.12
C LEU A 73 -21.66 -17.92 3.69
N TYR A 74 -20.67 -17.29 3.05
CA TYR A 74 -20.19 -17.66 1.73
C TYR A 74 -19.57 -19.06 1.69
N GLU A 75 -18.61 -19.36 2.57
CA GLU A 75 -17.96 -20.68 2.62
C GLU A 75 -18.98 -21.78 2.98
N LEU A 76 -19.79 -21.56 4.01
CA LEU A 76 -20.87 -22.47 4.40
C LEU A 76 -21.91 -22.69 3.28
N SER A 77 -22.06 -21.74 2.35
CA SER A 77 -23.02 -21.83 1.23
C SER A 77 -22.50 -22.59 0.01
N LYS A 78 -21.21 -22.95 -0.04
CA LYS A 78 -20.63 -23.67 -1.18
C LYS A 78 -21.21 -25.10 -1.29
N PRO A 79 -21.48 -25.59 -2.51
CA PRO A 79 -21.84 -26.99 -2.71
C PRO A 79 -20.69 -27.92 -2.32
N GLY A 80 -21.01 -29.12 -1.83
CA GLY A 80 -20.03 -30.04 -1.24
C GLY A 80 -19.72 -29.69 0.22
N ASN A 81 -18.45 -29.75 0.60
CA ASN A 81 -17.97 -29.66 1.99
C ASN A 81 -18.54 -28.46 2.78
N GLY A 82 -18.63 -27.26 2.18
CA GLY A 82 -19.21 -26.09 2.84
C GLY A 82 -20.64 -26.32 3.35
N LYS A 83 -21.47 -27.01 2.57
CA LYS A 83 -22.85 -27.37 2.92
C LYS A 83 -22.93 -28.45 4.00
N GLU A 84 -22.00 -29.40 3.99
CA GLU A 84 -21.87 -30.44 5.02
C GLU A 84 -21.50 -29.82 6.37
N ILE A 85 -20.48 -28.96 6.38
CA ILE A 85 -20.08 -28.16 7.54
C ILE A 85 -21.24 -27.28 8.02
N GLN A 86 -22.01 -26.66 7.12
CA GLN A 86 -23.23 -25.93 7.49
C GLN A 86 -24.25 -26.81 8.21
N GLY A 87 -24.38 -28.09 7.85
CA GLY A 87 -25.15 -29.09 8.61
C GLY A 87 -24.62 -29.26 10.04
N ARG A 88 -23.35 -29.65 10.16
CA ARG A 88 -22.68 -29.95 11.43
C ARG A 88 -22.68 -28.76 12.42
N VAL A 89 -22.48 -27.54 11.93
CA VAL A 89 -22.57 -26.31 12.76
C VAL A 89 -23.99 -26.05 13.23
N ARG A 90 -25.01 -26.29 12.39
CA ARG A 90 -26.41 -26.14 12.79
C ARG A 90 -26.80 -27.13 13.86
N GLU A 91 -26.36 -28.38 13.75
CA GLU A 91 -26.61 -29.40 14.77
C GLU A 91 -25.98 -29.04 16.12
N GLU A 92 -24.79 -28.43 16.13
CA GLU A 92 -24.21 -27.85 17.35
C GLU A 92 -25.02 -26.66 17.89
N VAL A 93 -25.35 -25.68 17.05
CA VAL A 93 -26.14 -24.50 17.43
C VAL A 93 -27.50 -24.92 18.01
N ASP A 94 -28.21 -25.83 17.34
CA ASP A 94 -29.52 -26.33 17.76
C ASP A 94 -29.41 -27.16 19.07
N ARG A 95 -28.35 -27.97 19.23
CA ARG A 95 -28.08 -28.73 20.46
C ARG A 95 -27.84 -27.79 21.64
N VAL A 96 -26.91 -26.85 21.50
CA VAL A 96 -26.56 -25.89 22.56
C VAL A 96 -27.73 -24.97 22.89
N MET A 97 -28.50 -24.51 21.89
CA MET A 97 -29.73 -23.76 22.13
C MET A 97 -30.79 -24.61 22.86
N LYS A 98 -30.89 -25.91 22.59
CA LYS A 98 -31.83 -26.82 23.27
C LYS A 98 -31.43 -27.05 24.74
N GLU A 99 -30.14 -27.19 25.02
CA GLU A 99 -29.59 -27.22 26.38
C GLU A 99 -29.90 -25.92 27.15
N ASP A 100 -29.76 -24.77 26.48
CA ASP A 100 -30.04 -23.42 27.01
C ASP A 100 -31.54 -23.01 26.96
N GLY A 101 -32.47 -23.98 26.89
CA GLY A 101 -33.92 -23.71 26.97
C GLY A 101 -34.51 -22.99 25.74
N GLY A 102 -33.98 -23.28 24.56
CA GLY A 102 -34.41 -22.72 23.27
C GLY A 102 -33.80 -21.37 22.91
N LYS A 103 -32.73 -20.94 23.60
CA LYS A 103 -32.17 -19.59 23.50
C LYS A 103 -30.66 -19.62 23.22
N ILE A 104 -30.16 -18.57 22.57
CA ILE A 104 -28.73 -18.30 22.47
C ILE A 104 -28.33 -17.45 23.68
N THR A 105 -27.59 -18.03 24.64
CA THR A 105 -27.08 -17.30 25.81
C THR A 105 -25.59 -17.02 25.68
N TYR A 106 -25.04 -16.13 26.53
CA TYR A 106 -23.61 -15.86 26.55
C TYR A 106 -22.76 -17.09 26.91
N GLU A 107 -23.24 -17.94 27.81
CA GLU A 107 -22.57 -19.19 28.17
C GLU A 107 -22.78 -20.27 27.09
N GLY A 108 -23.95 -20.31 26.45
CA GLY A 108 -24.20 -21.14 25.27
C GLY A 108 -23.23 -20.85 24.13
N LEU A 109 -23.01 -19.56 23.79
CA LEU A 109 -22.05 -19.17 22.75
C LEU A 109 -20.61 -19.64 23.02
N LYS A 110 -20.21 -19.89 24.27
CA LYS A 110 -18.90 -20.48 24.60
C LYS A 110 -18.83 -21.99 24.34
N ARG A 111 -19.96 -22.70 24.28
CA ARG A 111 -20.06 -24.15 24.02
C ARG A 111 -20.18 -24.50 22.53
N MET A 112 -20.29 -23.49 21.65
CA MET A 112 -20.39 -23.67 20.19
C MET A 112 -18.99 -23.80 19.57
N HIS A 113 -18.29 -24.90 19.89
CA HIS A 113 -16.89 -25.10 19.56
C HIS A 113 -16.62 -25.38 18.07
N LEU A 114 -17.57 -25.92 17.30
CA LEU A 114 -17.47 -26.02 15.85
C LEU A 114 -17.83 -24.69 15.17
N LEU A 115 -18.78 -23.92 15.69
CA LEU A 115 -19.05 -22.55 15.23
C LEU A 115 -17.80 -21.68 15.34
N ASP A 116 -17.10 -21.74 16.49
CA ASP A 116 -15.84 -21.03 16.72
C ASP A 116 -14.74 -21.46 15.75
N ARG A 117 -14.62 -22.77 15.47
CA ARG A 117 -13.67 -23.27 14.48
C ARG A 117 -14.04 -22.88 13.05
N VAL A 118 -15.32 -22.73 12.73
CA VAL A 118 -15.81 -22.18 11.45
C VAL A 118 -15.55 -20.69 11.32
N LEU A 119 -15.67 -19.92 12.40
CA LEU A 119 -15.28 -18.52 12.41
C LEU A 119 -13.76 -18.37 12.32
N ASN A 120 -12.99 -19.24 12.97
CA ASN A 120 -11.53 -19.25 12.85
C ASN A 120 -11.06 -19.72 11.46
N GLU A 121 -11.69 -20.71 10.84
CA GLU A 121 -11.40 -21.12 9.46
C GLU A 121 -11.82 -20.04 8.45
N THR A 122 -12.91 -19.29 8.73
CA THR A 122 -13.25 -18.10 7.93
C THR A 122 -12.24 -16.98 8.17
N LEU A 123 -11.77 -16.79 9.39
CA LEU A 123 -10.65 -15.89 9.70
C LEU A 123 -9.30 -16.43 9.20
N ARG A 124 -9.25 -17.69 8.72
CA ARG A 124 -8.07 -18.28 8.10
C ARG A 124 -8.03 -17.95 6.60
N ILE A 125 -9.15 -18.13 5.91
CA ILE A 125 -9.26 -17.97 4.44
C ILE A 125 -9.75 -16.55 4.03
N HIS A 126 -10.56 -15.88 4.86
CA HIS A 126 -11.33 -14.68 4.51
C HIS A 126 -11.41 -13.60 5.64
N PRO A 127 -10.42 -13.38 6.53
CA PRO A 127 -10.55 -12.36 7.58
C PRO A 127 -10.50 -10.93 7.00
N PRO A 128 -11.12 -9.92 7.64
CA PRO A 128 -11.15 -8.54 7.14
C PRO A 128 -9.83 -7.80 7.43
N VAL A 129 -9.56 -7.64 8.73
CA VAL A 129 -8.26 -7.80 9.38
C VAL A 129 -8.25 -9.26 9.80
N GLY A 130 -7.25 -10.01 9.40
CA GLY A 130 -6.18 -10.21 10.35
C GLY A 130 -5.09 -9.24 9.93
N LEU A 131 -4.64 -8.40 10.84
CA LEU A 131 -3.46 -7.55 10.65
C LEU A 131 -2.97 -6.92 11.98
N LEU A 132 -1.72 -7.17 12.39
CA LEU A 132 -1.13 -7.18 13.75
C LEU A 132 0.40 -6.76 13.93
N SER A 133 0.77 -5.50 13.65
CA SER A 133 2.07 -4.80 13.74
C SER A 133 2.86 -4.48 15.05
N ARG A 134 4.20 -4.29 15.01
CA ARG A 134 4.96 -3.72 16.15
C ARG A 134 5.90 -2.52 15.94
N ILE A 135 5.97 -1.74 17.03
CA ILE A 135 7.14 -1.00 17.46
C ILE A 135 7.59 -1.61 18.83
N ALA A 136 8.76 -2.25 18.92
CA ALA A 136 9.45 -2.78 20.12
C ALA A 136 10.76 -2.01 20.49
N ASP A 137 10.71 -1.11 21.48
CA ASP A 137 11.51 0.15 21.60
C ASP A 137 13.00 0.10 21.98
N GLU A 138 13.76 -0.99 21.83
CA GLU A 138 15.23 -1.01 22.11
C GLU A 138 15.99 -2.21 21.50
N ASN A 139 17.34 -2.16 21.43
CA ASN A 139 18.24 -2.92 20.53
C ASN A 139 18.19 -4.48 20.61
N TYR A 140 17.06 -5.09 20.26
CA TYR A 140 16.72 -6.51 20.33
C TYR A 140 17.43 -7.39 19.26
N THR A 141 18.75 -7.57 19.33
CA THR A 141 19.60 -8.37 18.39
C THR A 141 18.93 -9.64 17.85
N ILE A 142 19.06 -9.91 16.54
CA ILE A 142 18.44 -11.07 15.88
C ILE A 142 18.80 -12.39 16.60
N PRO A 143 17.86 -13.16 17.16
CA PRO A 143 18.19 -14.43 17.80
C PRO A 143 18.74 -15.45 16.80
N GLY A 144 20.04 -15.75 16.93
CA GLY A 144 20.76 -16.71 16.08
C GLY A 144 21.58 -16.09 14.95
N THR A 145 21.72 -14.76 14.88
CA THR A 145 22.74 -14.08 14.07
C THR A 145 23.32 -12.90 14.84
N ASP A 146 24.48 -12.37 14.42
CA ASP A 146 25.11 -11.24 15.12
C ASP A 146 24.46 -9.87 14.83
N LEU A 147 23.42 -9.86 13.99
CA LEU A 147 22.88 -8.65 13.40
C LEU A 147 21.99 -7.83 14.33
N LYS A 148 22.16 -6.51 14.21
CA LYS A 148 21.50 -5.50 15.04
C LYS A 148 20.92 -4.36 14.22
N ILE A 149 19.97 -3.75 14.90
CA ILE A 149 18.90 -2.90 14.40
C ILE A 149 18.55 -2.09 15.70
N GLU A 150 18.64 -0.75 15.79
CA GLU A 150 19.11 -0.13 17.07
C GLU A 150 18.47 1.24 17.58
N LYS A 151 17.24 1.24 18.17
CA LYS A 151 16.42 2.39 18.74
C LYS A 151 14.79 2.80 18.50
N ASN A 152 13.77 2.83 17.55
CA ASN A 152 13.04 2.47 16.23
C ASN A 152 13.39 2.48 14.69
N THR A 153 13.59 1.30 14.13
CA THR A 153 13.06 0.86 12.85
C THR A 153 11.58 0.41 13.07
N MET A 154 10.85 -0.33 12.22
CA MET A 154 9.36 -0.53 12.30
C MET A 154 8.98 -2.06 11.95
N ILE A 155 8.08 -2.87 12.60
CA ILE A 155 7.82 -4.38 12.66
C ILE A 155 7.41 -5.38 11.44
N PHE A 156 7.29 -5.08 10.11
CA PHE A 156 6.19 -5.71 9.23
C PHE A 156 5.93 -7.30 9.31
N ILE A 157 4.69 -7.81 9.61
CA ILE A 157 4.22 -9.28 9.83
C ILE A 157 2.94 -9.97 8.94
N SER A 158 2.86 -10.87 7.80
CA SER A 158 2.14 -12.07 6.97
C SER A 158 1.61 -13.54 7.42
N THR A 159 0.29 -13.80 7.60
CA THR A 159 -0.48 -15.06 7.74
C THR A 159 -1.54 -15.33 6.69
N TYR A 160 -2.02 -14.48 5.77
CA TYR A 160 -2.66 -15.05 4.56
C TYR A 160 -1.65 -15.98 3.88
N SER A 161 -0.39 -15.59 3.78
CA SER A 161 0.71 -16.49 3.42
C SER A 161 0.88 -17.63 4.45
N MET A 162 1.25 -17.39 5.72
CA MET A 162 1.47 -18.52 6.66
C MET A 162 0.21 -19.38 6.97
N GLN A 163 -1.01 -18.89 6.74
CA GLN A 163 -2.28 -19.63 6.86
C GLN A 163 -2.68 -20.33 5.56
N HIS A 164 -2.17 -19.90 4.39
CA HIS A 164 -2.44 -20.52 3.09
C HIS A 164 -1.24 -21.23 2.47
N ASP A 165 -0.12 -21.34 3.16
CA ASP A 165 1.02 -22.13 2.70
C ASP A 165 0.89 -23.59 3.19
N GLU A 166 1.04 -24.55 2.27
CA GLU A 166 0.96 -26.00 2.52
C GLU A 166 1.99 -26.45 3.58
N LYS A 167 3.07 -25.69 3.68
CA LYS A 167 4.09 -25.73 4.73
C LYS A 167 3.58 -25.64 6.17
N PHE A 168 2.45 -24.99 6.38
CA PHE A 168 1.83 -24.78 7.69
C PHE A 168 0.44 -25.44 7.76
N PHE A 169 -0.30 -25.39 6.65
CA PHE A 169 -1.67 -25.86 6.53
C PHE A 169 -1.82 -26.66 5.25
N SER A 170 -1.69 -27.99 5.33
CA SER A 170 -1.96 -28.88 4.20
C SER A 170 -3.37 -28.68 3.63
N GLU A 171 -3.50 -28.71 2.29
CA GLU A 171 -4.70 -28.29 1.56
C GLU A 171 -5.23 -26.91 2.03
N PRO A 172 -4.45 -25.82 1.87
CA PRO A 172 -4.72 -24.53 2.51
C PRO A 172 -5.99 -23.84 2.00
N LEU A 173 -6.36 -24.06 0.74
CA LEU A 173 -7.55 -23.46 0.12
C LEU A 173 -8.84 -24.28 0.37
N LYS A 174 -8.74 -25.40 1.09
CA LYS A 174 -9.87 -26.22 1.53
C LYS A 174 -10.44 -25.64 2.82
N PHE A 175 -11.70 -25.26 2.81
CA PHE A 175 -12.41 -24.83 4.03
C PHE A 175 -12.69 -26.05 4.90
N ASP A 176 -11.89 -26.25 5.94
CA ASP A 176 -11.93 -27.38 6.87
C ASP A 176 -11.76 -26.88 8.32
N PRO A 177 -12.85 -26.72 9.09
CA PRO A 177 -12.80 -26.31 10.48
C PRO A 177 -12.25 -27.37 11.45
N ASP A 178 -12.14 -28.64 11.04
CA ASP A 178 -11.61 -29.69 11.93
C ASP A 178 -10.10 -29.59 12.07
N ARG A 179 -9.40 -28.93 11.14
CA ARG A 179 -7.99 -28.57 11.32
C ARG A 179 -7.75 -27.82 12.65
N PHE A 180 -8.65 -26.94 13.07
CA PHE A 180 -8.53 -26.20 14.34
C PHE A 180 -8.65 -27.05 15.62
N LEU A 181 -8.93 -28.35 15.54
CA LEU A 181 -8.70 -29.28 16.65
C LEU A 181 -7.19 -29.43 16.96
N HIS A 182 -6.37 -29.42 15.91
CA HIS A 182 -4.91 -29.58 15.93
C HIS A 182 -4.17 -28.23 16.01
N ARG A 183 -4.88 -27.16 16.40
CA ARG A 183 -4.35 -25.78 16.46
C ARG A 183 -3.05 -25.64 17.27
N ASN A 184 -2.88 -26.49 18.28
CA ASN A 184 -1.74 -26.51 19.20
C ASN A 184 -0.49 -27.21 18.61
N GLU A 185 -0.63 -27.90 17.49
CA GLU A 185 0.46 -28.63 16.80
C GLU A 185 1.17 -27.74 15.76
N TRP A 186 0.55 -26.63 15.36
CA TRP A 186 1.15 -25.63 14.48
C TRP A 186 1.93 -24.58 15.26
N ASN A 187 2.66 -23.73 14.55
CA ASN A 187 3.15 -22.48 15.11
C ASN A 187 1.95 -21.60 15.56
N HIS A 188 1.95 -21.09 16.79
CA HIS A 188 0.94 -20.10 17.23
C HIS A 188 0.91 -18.92 16.26
N PHE A 189 2.08 -18.49 15.81
CA PHE A 189 2.22 -17.36 14.91
C PHE A 189 1.76 -17.62 13.46
N SER A 190 1.39 -18.85 13.09
CA SER A 190 0.80 -19.13 11.77
C SER A 190 -0.72 -18.97 11.69
N PHE A 191 -1.39 -18.47 12.74
CA PHE A 191 -2.78 -18.00 12.64
C PHE A 191 -3.07 -16.92 13.70
N LEU A 192 -3.34 -15.68 13.28
CA LEU A 192 -3.54 -14.56 14.18
C LEU A 192 -4.56 -13.54 13.59
N PRO A 193 -5.84 -13.56 13.97
CA PRO A 193 -6.85 -12.74 13.30
C PRO A 193 -7.20 -11.38 13.93
N PHE A 194 -6.83 -11.10 15.19
CA PHE A 194 -7.21 -9.85 15.89
C PHE A 194 -6.07 -9.08 16.56
N GLY A 195 -4.97 -9.76 16.84
CA GLY A 195 -3.76 -9.20 17.40
C GLY A 195 -3.04 -10.26 18.21
N ASP A 196 -1.89 -9.85 18.71
CA ASP A 196 -1.45 -10.33 20.01
C ASP A 196 -0.93 -9.11 20.79
N GLY A 197 -0.52 -9.30 22.05
CA GLY A 197 0.15 -8.26 22.85
C GLY A 197 -0.63 -6.95 23.10
N PRO A 198 0.04 -5.87 23.55
CA PRO A 198 -0.61 -4.69 24.12
C PRO A 198 -1.44 -3.80 23.18
N ARG A 199 -1.43 -4.04 21.87
CA ARG A 199 -2.29 -3.38 20.86
C ARG A 199 -3.10 -4.39 20.04
N LEU A 200 -3.38 -5.56 20.63
CA LEU A 200 -4.50 -6.42 20.27
C LEU A 200 -5.77 -5.59 20.05
N CYS A 201 -6.59 -5.97 19.07
CA CYS A 201 -7.82 -5.24 18.74
C CYS A 201 -8.74 -5.07 19.96
N ILE A 202 -8.92 -3.81 20.37
CA ILE A 202 -9.86 -3.34 21.42
C ILE A 202 -11.34 -3.76 21.18
N GLY A 203 -11.65 -4.23 19.96
CA GLY A 203 -12.95 -4.78 19.58
C GLY A 203 -13.04 -6.32 19.58
N GLU A 204 -11.94 -7.07 19.65
CA GLU A 204 -11.84 -8.54 19.41
C GLU A 204 -12.99 -9.32 20.05
N ARG A 205 -13.08 -9.28 21.39
CA ARG A 205 -14.04 -10.05 22.18
C ARG A 205 -15.50 -9.63 21.98
N PHE A 206 -15.74 -8.43 21.44
CA PHE A 206 -17.06 -7.91 21.13
C PHE A 206 -17.48 -8.24 19.71
N ALA A 207 -16.60 -8.01 18.73
CA ALA A 207 -16.80 -8.44 17.34
C ALA A 207 -17.06 -9.95 17.29
N MET A 208 -16.21 -10.75 17.95
CA MET A 208 -16.40 -12.21 18.01
C MET A 208 -17.57 -12.65 18.90
N MET A 209 -18.15 -11.79 19.74
CA MET A 209 -19.43 -12.07 20.41
C MET A 209 -20.61 -11.78 19.48
N GLN A 210 -20.58 -10.63 18.77
CA GLN A 210 -21.58 -10.23 17.78
C GLN A 210 -21.67 -11.21 16.61
N VAL A 211 -20.52 -11.64 16.07
CA VAL A 211 -20.46 -12.58 14.94
C VAL A 211 -20.98 -13.96 15.34
N ARG A 212 -20.55 -14.51 16.50
CA ARG A 212 -21.11 -15.76 17.05
C ARG A 212 -22.63 -15.69 17.19
N LEU A 213 -23.13 -14.63 17.85
CA LEU A 213 -24.56 -14.41 18.05
C LEU A 213 -25.33 -14.31 16.73
N GLY A 214 -24.83 -13.49 15.79
CA GLY A 214 -25.44 -13.29 14.48
C GLY A 214 -25.48 -14.57 13.65
N LEU A 215 -24.37 -15.31 13.59
CA LEU A 215 -24.29 -16.54 12.80
C LEU A 215 -25.13 -17.66 13.41
N ALA A 216 -25.12 -17.85 14.73
CA ALA A 216 -26.01 -18.81 15.41
C ALA A 216 -27.50 -18.45 15.23
N ALA A 217 -27.87 -17.16 15.30
CA ALA A 217 -29.24 -16.70 15.08
C ALA A 217 -29.72 -16.87 13.62
N LEU A 218 -28.78 -16.88 12.66
CA LEU A 218 -29.05 -17.19 11.26
C LEU A 218 -29.15 -18.70 11.02
N LEU A 219 -28.15 -19.48 11.44
CA LEU A 219 -28.07 -20.92 11.19
C LEU A 219 -29.18 -21.74 11.90
N SER A 220 -29.62 -21.33 13.09
CA SER A 220 -30.77 -21.95 13.78
C SER A 220 -32.08 -21.84 12.98
N LYS A 221 -32.22 -20.85 12.09
CA LYS A 221 -33.48 -20.56 11.36
C LYS A 221 -33.40 -20.72 9.84
N PHE A 222 -32.21 -20.74 9.27
CA PHE A 222 -32.01 -20.67 7.83
C PHE A 222 -30.99 -21.69 7.30
N ASP A 223 -31.21 -22.08 6.05
CA ASP A 223 -30.35 -22.91 5.22
C ASP A 223 -29.90 -22.05 4.03
N PHE A 224 -28.60 -22.00 3.78
CA PHE A 224 -28.01 -21.09 2.79
C PHE A 224 -27.37 -21.88 1.65
N ASP A 225 -27.65 -21.51 0.40
CA ASP A 225 -26.95 -21.99 -0.80
C ASP A 225 -26.29 -20.82 -1.54
N LEU A 226 -25.18 -21.06 -2.24
CA LEU A 226 -24.50 -19.99 -2.98
C LEU A 226 -25.34 -19.51 -4.18
N CYS A 227 -25.51 -18.19 -4.32
CA CYS A 227 -26.12 -17.62 -5.51
C CYS A 227 -25.08 -17.52 -6.64
N VAL A 228 -24.76 -18.65 -7.27
CA VAL A 228 -23.72 -18.77 -8.34
C VAL A 228 -23.92 -17.82 -9.53
N GLU A 229 -25.14 -17.30 -9.73
CA GLU A 229 -25.48 -16.28 -10.74
C GLU A 229 -24.94 -14.87 -10.40
N LYS A 230 -24.57 -14.61 -9.14
CA LYS A 230 -24.20 -13.29 -8.60
C LYS A 230 -22.94 -13.29 -7.73
N THR A 231 -22.59 -14.43 -7.14
CA THR A 231 -21.43 -14.58 -6.25
C THR A 231 -20.45 -15.56 -6.89
N PRO A 232 -19.23 -15.14 -7.23
CA PRO A 232 -18.24 -16.03 -7.82
C PRO A 232 -17.75 -17.08 -6.81
N SER A 233 -17.37 -18.25 -7.32
CA SER A 233 -16.62 -19.25 -6.56
C SER A 233 -15.36 -19.63 -7.35
N PRO A 234 -14.14 -19.37 -6.85
CA PRO A 234 -13.82 -18.69 -5.58
C PRO A 234 -14.27 -17.21 -5.54
N LEU A 235 -14.34 -16.66 -4.32
CA LEU A 235 -14.73 -15.28 -4.04
C LEU A 235 -13.75 -14.28 -4.71
N LYS A 236 -14.24 -13.10 -5.07
CA LYS A 236 -13.43 -12.01 -5.62
C LYS A 236 -13.52 -10.80 -4.72
N TYR A 237 -12.38 -10.29 -4.26
CA TYR A 237 -12.33 -9.17 -3.32
C TYR A 237 -12.32 -7.79 -4.00
N SER A 238 -12.92 -6.82 -3.32
CA SER A 238 -13.04 -5.43 -3.70
C SER A 238 -11.67 -4.76 -3.73
N LYS A 239 -11.30 -4.27 -4.91
CA LYS A 239 -10.06 -3.52 -5.15
C LYS A 239 -10.23 -2.02 -4.82
N SER A 240 -11.15 -1.68 -3.90
CA SER A 240 -11.43 -0.29 -3.48
C SER A 240 -12.00 -0.08 -2.05
N ALA A 241 -12.31 -1.12 -1.27
CA ALA A 241 -12.75 -0.99 0.15
C ALA A 241 -11.58 -0.68 1.10
N PHE A 242 -11.77 -0.63 2.43
CA PHE A 242 -10.65 -0.73 3.41
C PHE A 242 -10.32 -2.22 3.70
N ILE A 243 -11.35 -2.99 4.01
CA ILE A 243 -11.28 -4.39 4.45
C ILE A 243 -11.37 -5.43 3.33
N LEU A 244 -11.09 -6.71 3.61
CA LEU A 244 -11.47 -7.81 2.69
C LEU A 244 -12.99 -7.94 2.56
N ALA A 245 -13.55 -7.14 1.65
CA ALA A 245 -14.94 -7.16 1.24
C ALA A 245 -15.07 -7.72 -0.19
N SER A 246 -16.24 -8.25 -0.57
CA SER A 246 -16.49 -8.76 -1.93
C SER A 246 -16.54 -7.64 -2.99
N GLU A 247 -16.02 -7.92 -4.19
CA GLU A 247 -16.06 -7.04 -5.36
C GLU A 247 -17.49 -6.80 -5.89
N THR A 248 -18.41 -7.73 -5.65
CA THR A 248 -19.80 -7.70 -6.16
C THR A 248 -20.87 -7.89 -5.07
N GLY A 249 -20.45 -7.82 -3.80
CA GLY A 249 -21.24 -8.29 -2.65
C GLY A 249 -21.28 -9.82 -2.56
N ILE A 250 -21.78 -10.35 -1.45
CA ILE A 250 -21.99 -11.80 -1.25
C ILE A 250 -23.49 -12.07 -1.28
N TRP A 251 -23.93 -12.77 -2.32
CA TRP A 251 -25.32 -13.17 -2.51
C TRP A 251 -25.49 -14.66 -2.23
N VAL A 252 -26.39 -14.97 -1.32
CA VAL A 252 -26.79 -16.34 -0.95
C VAL A 252 -28.29 -16.51 -1.17
N LYS A 253 -28.71 -17.69 -1.60
CA LYS A 253 -30.11 -18.12 -1.68
C LYS A 253 -30.48 -18.63 -0.29
N VAL A 254 -31.42 -17.95 0.37
CA VAL A 254 -31.84 -18.27 1.75
C VAL A 254 -33.12 -19.11 1.71
N LYS A 255 -33.09 -20.26 2.36
CA LYS A 255 -34.25 -21.12 2.64
C LYS A 255 -34.56 -21.05 4.14
N CYS A 256 -35.83 -20.92 4.50
CA CYS A 256 -36.25 -21.04 5.90
C CYS A 256 -36.22 -22.51 6.32
N ARG A 257 -35.53 -22.83 7.43
CA ARG A 257 -35.73 -24.10 8.15
C ARG A 257 -37.15 -24.03 8.72
N PHE A 258 -37.98 -25.03 8.43
CA PHE A 258 -39.44 -24.88 8.53
C PHE A 258 -39.90 -24.40 9.92
N GLY A 259 -40.61 -23.28 9.96
CA GLY A 259 -41.02 -22.61 11.21
C GLY A 259 -41.53 -21.18 11.02
N PHE A 260 -41.13 -20.49 9.95
CA PHE A 260 -41.66 -19.15 9.61
C PHE A 260 -42.15 -19.09 8.16
N ILE A 261 -43.42 -19.45 7.95
CA ILE A 261 -44.12 -19.24 6.68
C ILE A 261 -44.74 -17.83 6.68
N ILE A 262 -44.09 -16.87 6.03
CA ILE A 262 -44.75 -15.64 5.57
C ILE A 262 -44.37 -15.46 4.10
N GLY A 263 -45.29 -15.82 3.21
CA GLY A 263 -45.07 -15.80 1.77
C GLY A 263 -45.28 -14.43 1.14
N PHE A 264 -44.53 -14.11 0.09
CA PHE A 264 -44.85 -13.03 -0.85
C PHE A 264 -44.96 -13.57 -2.28
N LYS A 265 -45.99 -13.12 -3.00
CA LYS A 265 -46.32 -13.63 -4.34
C LYS A 265 -45.34 -13.11 -5.40
N ARG A 266 -45.15 -13.90 -6.46
CA ARG A 266 -44.46 -13.47 -7.70
C ARG A 266 -45.09 -12.18 -8.24
N VAL A 267 -44.25 -11.24 -8.64
CA VAL A 267 -44.58 -10.24 -9.67
C VAL A 267 -43.64 -10.47 -10.85
N LEU A 268 -44.20 -10.69 -12.03
CA LEU A 268 -43.44 -10.94 -13.26
C LEU A 268 -43.00 -9.64 -13.91
N VAL A 269 -41.73 -9.56 -14.31
CA VAL A 269 -41.19 -8.41 -15.06
C VAL A 269 -41.70 -8.46 -16.50
N HIS A 270 -42.59 -7.55 -16.87
CA HIS A 270 -43.09 -7.40 -18.24
C HIS A 270 -42.29 -6.30 -18.96
N LYS A 271 -41.42 -6.67 -19.90
CA LYS A 271 -40.68 -5.70 -20.74
C LYS A 271 -41.63 -4.98 -21.69
N ARG A 272 -41.62 -3.64 -21.70
CA ARG A 272 -42.16 -2.82 -22.81
C ARG A 272 -41.12 -1.81 -23.28
N LYS A 273 -40.89 -1.77 -24.60
CA LYS A 273 -40.22 -0.65 -25.28
C LYS A 273 -41.15 0.55 -25.29
N GLN A 274 -40.62 1.77 -25.17
CA GLN A 274 -41.27 2.96 -25.74
C GLN A 274 -40.36 3.58 -26.81
N LYS A 275 -40.96 3.90 -27.96
CA LYS A 275 -40.45 4.95 -28.85
C LYS A 275 -40.92 6.28 -28.26
N LYS A 276 -40.15 7.35 -28.44
CA LYS A 276 -40.70 8.71 -28.56
C LYS A 276 -40.48 9.20 -29.99
N LYS A 277 -41.52 9.81 -30.58
CA LYS A 277 -41.33 10.74 -31.70
C LYS A 277 -40.76 12.04 -31.11
N MET A 278 -39.87 12.71 -31.83
CA MET A 278 -39.54 14.11 -31.61
C MET A 278 -40.00 14.90 -32.84
N LEU A 279 -40.46 16.14 -32.63
CA LEU A 279 -41.01 16.98 -33.69
C LEU A 279 -39.89 17.74 -34.43
N TRP A 280 -40.20 18.20 -35.64
CA TRP A 280 -39.25 18.93 -36.48
C TRP A 280 -39.19 20.41 -36.09
N GLY A 281 -37.96 20.93 -35.95
CA GLY A 281 -37.61 22.34 -35.77
C GLY A 281 -36.21 22.58 -36.36
N ASN A 282 -35.83 23.83 -36.63
CA ASN A 282 -34.67 24.19 -37.46
C ASN A 282 -33.31 23.63 -36.98
N TRP A 283 -32.87 22.52 -37.59
CA TRP A 283 -31.54 21.93 -37.35
C TRP A 283 -30.37 22.78 -37.90
N GLY A 284 -30.62 23.64 -38.89
CA GLY A 284 -29.55 24.34 -39.63
C GLY A 284 -28.68 25.26 -38.77
N VAL A 285 -29.28 25.98 -37.81
CA VAL A 285 -28.54 26.88 -36.91
C VAL A 285 -27.75 26.10 -35.87
N GLU A 286 -28.35 25.08 -35.25
CA GLU A 286 -27.67 24.25 -34.23
C GLU A 286 -26.52 23.43 -34.82
N ILE A 287 -26.68 22.84 -36.02
CA ILE A 287 -25.59 22.15 -36.73
C ILE A 287 -24.47 23.13 -37.08
N THR A 288 -24.80 24.35 -37.54
CA THR A 288 -23.78 25.36 -37.86
C THR A 288 -23.04 25.82 -36.61
N LEU A 289 -23.75 26.08 -35.50
CA LEU A 289 -23.12 26.41 -34.21
C LEU A 289 -22.23 25.27 -33.72
N ALA A 290 -22.68 24.02 -33.81
CA ALA A 290 -21.89 22.85 -33.42
C ALA A 290 -20.62 22.70 -34.27
N ILE A 291 -20.71 22.88 -35.59
CA ILE A 291 -19.54 22.83 -36.49
C ILE A 291 -18.58 23.98 -36.19
N VAL A 292 -19.05 25.23 -36.04
CA VAL A 292 -18.20 26.38 -35.70
C VAL A 292 -17.55 26.19 -34.33
N THR A 293 -18.28 25.65 -33.34
CA THR A 293 -17.73 25.33 -32.01
C THR A 293 -16.66 24.24 -32.11
N LEU A 294 -16.91 23.16 -32.85
CA LEU A 294 -15.96 22.06 -33.04
C LEU A 294 -14.71 22.50 -33.83
N VAL A 295 -14.85 23.36 -34.83
CA VAL A 295 -13.73 23.93 -35.59
C VAL A 295 -12.93 24.90 -34.74
N THR A 296 -13.58 25.78 -33.98
CA THR A 296 -12.91 26.72 -33.06
C THR A 296 -12.16 25.96 -31.96
N LEU A 297 -12.80 24.95 -31.37
CA LEU A 297 -12.20 24.03 -30.40
C LEU A 297 -11.02 23.26 -31.01
N PHE A 298 -11.14 22.77 -32.25
CA PHE A 298 -10.04 22.10 -32.94
C PHE A 298 -8.86 23.04 -33.19
N ILE A 299 -9.11 24.28 -33.66
CA ILE A 299 -8.08 25.31 -33.88
C ILE A 299 -7.38 25.66 -32.55
N TYR A 300 -8.14 25.84 -31.47
CA TYR A 300 -7.61 26.03 -30.12
C TYR A 300 -6.69 24.87 -29.70
N LEU A 301 -7.17 23.63 -29.80
CA LEU A 301 -6.45 22.41 -29.40
C LEU A 301 -5.21 22.06 -30.26
N ILE A 302 -5.03 22.67 -31.43
CA ILE A 302 -3.79 22.57 -32.23
C ILE A 302 -2.87 23.79 -32.08
N SER A 303 -3.34 24.90 -31.50
CA SER A 303 -2.58 26.16 -31.45
C SER A 303 -1.33 26.09 -30.56
N ASP A 304 -1.35 25.25 -29.53
CA ASP A 304 -0.24 25.03 -28.59
C ASP A 304 0.82 24.02 -29.07
N LEU A 305 0.60 23.30 -30.18
CA LEU A 305 1.52 22.25 -30.64
C LEU A 305 2.93 22.78 -31.00
N ASP A 306 3.04 24.08 -31.29
CA ASP A 306 4.29 24.80 -31.53
C ASP A 306 4.61 25.86 -30.44
N TYR A 307 3.98 25.78 -29.25
CA TYR A 307 4.14 26.73 -28.12
C TYR A 307 5.61 27.07 -27.82
N TRP A 308 6.48 26.07 -27.84
CA TRP A 308 7.90 26.19 -27.49
C TRP A 308 8.73 26.86 -28.59
N LYS A 309 8.53 26.49 -29.86
CA LYS A 309 9.21 27.12 -31.02
C LYS A 309 8.86 28.60 -31.12
N LYS A 310 7.60 28.97 -30.87
CA LYS A 310 7.13 30.37 -30.80
C LYS A 310 7.85 31.21 -29.75
N ARG A 311 8.53 30.57 -28.78
CA ARG A 311 9.28 31.19 -27.67
C ARG A 311 10.80 30.98 -27.76
N GLY A 312 11.30 30.51 -28.90
CA GLY A 312 12.74 30.26 -29.12
C GLY A 312 13.30 29.03 -28.40
N PHE A 313 12.47 28.25 -27.71
CA PHE A 313 12.92 27.02 -27.05
C PHE A 313 13.08 25.86 -28.05
N PRO A 314 14.11 25.00 -27.88
CA PRO A 314 14.15 23.72 -28.57
C PRO A 314 12.98 22.86 -28.11
N GLN A 315 12.35 22.13 -29.03
CA GLN A 315 11.21 21.24 -28.79
C GLN A 315 11.60 19.80 -29.12
N ILE A 316 11.07 18.82 -28.38
CA ILE A 316 11.34 17.39 -28.65
C ILE A 316 10.90 17.03 -30.09
N PRO A 317 11.73 16.29 -30.87
CA PRO A 317 11.40 15.86 -32.22
C PRO A 317 10.12 15.03 -32.33
N GLY A 318 9.36 15.29 -33.39
CA GLY A 318 8.02 14.73 -33.60
C GLY A 318 6.92 15.76 -33.32
N LYS A 319 5.72 15.53 -33.87
CA LYS A 319 4.55 16.36 -33.56
C LYS A 319 3.78 15.75 -32.37
N PRO A 320 3.55 16.48 -31.26
CA PRO A 320 2.61 16.03 -30.24
C PRO A 320 1.21 15.79 -30.84
N LEU A 321 0.46 14.87 -30.24
CA LEU A 321 -0.93 14.65 -30.62
C LEU A 321 -1.81 15.80 -30.11
N PRO A 322 -2.80 16.28 -30.89
CA PRO A 322 -3.82 17.20 -30.38
C PRO A 322 -4.49 16.63 -29.13
N ILE A 323 -4.80 17.51 -28.15
CA ILE A 323 -5.33 17.17 -26.81
C ILE A 323 -4.35 16.40 -25.91
N PHE A 324 -3.70 15.34 -26.42
CA PHE A 324 -2.98 14.35 -25.61
C PHE A 324 -1.46 14.51 -25.58
N GLY A 325 -0.90 15.52 -26.28
CA GLY A 325 0.52 15.85 -26.26
C GLY A 325 1.41 14.65 -26.55
N HIS A 326 2.32 14.36 -25.63
CA HIS A 326 3.17 13.15 -25.65
C HIS A 326 2.61 12.03 -24.75
N THR A 327 1.66 12.34 -23.86
CA THR A 327 1.16 11.44 -22.80
C THR A 327 0.15 10.39 -23.28
N PHE A 328 -0.34 10.49 -24.52
CA PHE A 328 -1.25 9.49 -25.11
C PHE A 328 -0.76 8.04 -24.97
N GLN A 329 0.55 7.79 -25.06
CA GLN A 329 1.13 6.44 -24.97
C GLN A 329 0.94 5.82 -23.57
N VAL A 330 1.00 6.63 -22.51
CA VAL A 330 0.73 6.20 -21.12
C VAL A 330 -0.77 6.02 -20.89
N LEU A 331 -1.59 6.95 -21.38
CA LEU A 331 -3.06 6.87 -21.28
C LEU A 331 -3.63 5.62 -21.98
N ALA A 332 -3.12 5.31 -23.17
CA ALA A 332 -3.43 4.09 -23.92
C ALA A 332 -2.78 2.82 -23.34
N GLY A 333 -2.02 2.91 -22.25
CA GLY A 333 -1.33 1.78 -21.61
C GLY A 333 -0.24 1.13 -22.46
N ARG A 334 0.21 1.81 -23.53
CA ARG A 334 1.24 1.30 -24.45
C ARG A 334 2.63 1.34 -23.79
N THR A 335 2.89 2.37 -22.98
CA THR A 335 4.13 2.54 -22.21
C THR A 335 3.84 2.82 -20.72
N SER A 336 4.83 2.63 -19.86
CA SER A 336 4.86 3.18 -18.50
C SER A 336 5.21 4.68 -18.52
N PHE A 337 5.12 5.33 -17.35
CA PHE A 337 5.51 6.75 -17.20
C PHE A 337 7.03 6.94 -17.38
N SER A 338 7.84 6.07 -16.76
CA SER A 338 9.30 6.04 -16.98
C SER A 338 9.68 5.74 -18.43
N GLU A 339 9.08 4.73 -19.07
CA GLU A 339 9.36 4.38 -20.48
C GLU A 339 9.09 5.57 -21.42
N MET A 340 8.04 6.37 -21.13
CA MET A 340 7.78 7.61 -21.87
C MET A 340 8.89 8.63 -21.67
N PHE A 341 9.32 8.90 -20.43
CA PHE A 341 10.37 9.89 -20.16
C PHE A 341 11.77 9.45 -20.63
N GLU A 342 12.07 8.15 -20.58
CA GLU A 342 13.30 7.57 -21.16
C GLU A 342 13.33 7.74 -22.69
N LYS A 343 12.18 7.55 -23.36
CA LYS A 343 12.06 7.88 -24.78
C LYS A 343 12.24 9.38 -25.03
N LEU A 344 11.51 10.25 -24.32
CA LEU A 344 11.59 11.71 -24.50
C LEU A 344 13.00 12.26 -24.23
N TYR A 345 13.77 11.64 -23.32
CA TYR A 345 15.18 11.96 -23.08
C TYR A 345 16.06 11.68 -24.31
N LYS A 346 15.88 10.52 -24.93
CA LYS A 346 16.63 10.07 -26.12
C LYS A 346 16.21 10.83 -27.38
N ASP A 347 14.90 11.04 -27.57
CA ASP A 347 14.36 11.86 -28.66
C ASP A 347 14.94 13.29 -28.60
N ALA A 348 15.22 13.82 -27.39
CA ALA A 348 15.86 15.11 -27.18
C ALA A 348 17.40 15.14 -27.44
N GLY A 349 18.03 14.06 -27.88
CA GLY A 349 19.46 14.03 -28.30
C GLY A 349 20.42 14.61 -27.26
N ASP A 350 21.30 15.53 -27.68
CA ASP A 350 22.23 16.25 -26.79
C ASP A 350 21.65 17.51 -26.12
N LEU A 351 20.38 17.86 -26.37
CA LEU A 351 19.80 19.10 -25.84
C LEU A 351 19.84 19.14 -24.30
N PRO A 352 20.29 20.24 -23.67
CA PRO A 352 20.33 20.39 -22.21
C PRO A 352 18.94 20.48 -21.58
N TYR A 353 17.96 20.91 -22.37
CA TYR A 353 16.54 20.92 -22.06
C TYR A 353 15.74 20.93 -23.37
N ALA A 354 14.50 20.44 -23.33
CA ALA A 354 13.61 20.42 -24.50
C ALA A 354 12.15 20.60 -24.10
N GLY A 355 11.43 21.44 -24.83
CA GLY A 355 10.00 21.65 -24.66
C GLY A 355 9.18 20.44 -25.07
N MET A 356 8.24 20.06 -24.22
CA MET A 356 7.25 19.00 -24.44
C MET A 356 5.82 19.48 -24.09
N LEU A 357 4.83 18.66 -24.43
CA LEU A 357 3.44 18.84 -24.01
C LEU A 357 2.95 17.62 -23.22
N HIS A 358 2.36 17.86 -22.05
CA HIS A 358 1.70 16.88 -21.18
C HIS A 358 0.19 17.13 -21.26
N GLY A 359 -0.54 16.30 -22.02
CA GLY A 359 -1.85 16.72 -22.52
C GLY A 359 -1.69 17.97 -23.41
N THR A 360 -2.49 19.00 -23.16
CA THR A 360 -2.32 20.34 -23.74
C THR A 360 -1.24 21.18 -23.03
N ARG A 361 -0.88 20.86 -21.78
CA ARG A 361 -0.04 21.73 -20.93
C ARG A 361 1.43 21.76 -21.41
N PRO A 362 2.03 22.94 -21.62
CA PRO A 362 3.47 23.06 -21.85
C PRO A 362 4.29 22.62 -20.63
N CYS A 363 5.29 21.78 -20.86
CA CYS A 363 6.27 21.39 -19.85
C CYS A 363 7.69 21.37 -20.43
N LEU A 364 8.70 21.69 -19.63
CA LEU A 364 10.10 21.61 -20.02
C LEU A 364 10.71 20.30 -19.49
N LEU A 365 11.30 19.50 -20.36
CA LEU A 365 12.21 18.41 -19.97
C LEU A 365 13.60 19.01 -19.73
N VAL A 366 14.20 18.83 -18.56
CA VAL A 366 15.55 19.32 -18.23
C VAL A 366 16.50 18.14 -18.01
N LYS A 367 17.68 18.24 -18.62
CA LYS A 367 18.71 17.19 -18.67
C LYS A 367 20.10 17.70 -18.21
N ASP A 368 20.31 19.01 -18.18
CA ASP A 368 21.56 19.62 -17.73
C ASP A 368 21.72 19.59 -16.19
N PRO A 369 22.82 18.99 -15.66
CA PRO A 369 23.14 18.96 -14.24
C PRO A 369 23.14 20.32 -13.52
N GLU A 370 23.62 21.40 -14.14
CA GLU A 370 23.71 22.72 -13.46
C GLU A 370 22.33 23.39 -13.38
N LEU A 371 21.53 23.34 -14.44
CA LEU A 371 20.14 23.81 -14.43
C LEU A 371 19.29 22.98 -13.46
N ILE A 372 19.54 21.67 -13.34
CA ILE A 372 18.94 20.81 -12.31
C ILE A 372 19.33 21.29 -10.90
N ARG A 373 20.63 21.52 -10.63
CA ARG A 373 21.11 22.06 -9.35
C ARG A 373 20.47 23.42 -9.03
N ARG A 374 20.27 24.26 -10.05
CA ARG A 374 19.59 25.55 -9.93
C ARG A 374 18.13 25.38 -9.50
N ILE A 375 17.35 24.62 -10.27
CA ILE A 375 15.91 24.34 -10.01
C ILE A 375 15.69 23.68 -8.64
N LEU A 376 16.58 22.77 -8.22
CA LEU A 376 16.43 22.04 -6.97
C LEU A 376 16.94 22.80 -5.74
N ILE A 377 18.00 23.62 -5.88
CA ILE A 377 18.73 24.22 -4.76
C ILE A 377 18.85 25.74 -4.86
N LYS A 378 19.66 26.27 -5.80
CA LYS A 378 20.04 27.70 -5.83
C LYS A 378 18.82 28.62 -5.97
N ASP A 379 18.00 28.30 -6.96
CA ASP A 379 16.88 29.12 -7.43
C ASP A 379 15.54 28.52 -6.98
N PHE A 380 15.57 27.71 -5.90
CA PHE A 380 14.43 26.97 -5.35
C PHE A 380 13.23 27.85 -4.98
N HIS A 381 13.41 29.16 -4.78
CA HIS A 381 12.32 30.11 -4.56
C HIS A 381 11.34 30.15 -5.75
N ALA A 382 11.86 30.16 -6.98
CA ALA A 382 11.09 30.11 -8.22
C ALA A 382 10.47 28.71 -8.49
N PHE A 383 10.97 27.67 -7.81
CA PHE A 383 10.61 26.25 -8.04
C PHE A 383 10.21 25.51 -6.75
N ILE A 384 9.50 26.20 -5.86
CA ILE A 384 9.12 25.67 -4.55
C ILE A 384 8.11 24.51 -4.62
N ASP A 385 7.29 24.45 -5.67
CA ASP A 385 6.14 23.54 -5.78
C ASP A 385 6.30 22.48 -6.88
N ARG A 386 5.54 21.38 -6.79
CA ARG A 386 5.68 20.20 -7.65
C ARG A 386 4.74 20.16 -8.88
N GLY A 387 3.82 21.11 -9.00
CA GLY A 387 2.96 21.30 -10.18
C GLY A 387 1.79 20.32 -10.38
N PHE A 388 1.74 19.22 -9.62
CA PHE A 388 0.58 18.34 -9.54
C PHE A 388 -0.40 18.89 -8.51
N GLU A 389 -1.47 19.49 -9.00
CA GLU A 389 -2.52 20.07 -8.16
C GLU A 389 -3.65 19.05 -8.01
N MET A 390 -4.12 18.87 -6.78
CA MET A 390 -5.32 18.11 -6.46
C MET A 390 -6.31 19.06 -5.83
N ASP A 391 -7.56 18.96 -6.23
CA ASP A 391 -8.66 19.74 -5.70
C ASP A 391 -8.98 19.27 -4.25
N GLU A 392 -9.07 20.22 -3.30
CA GLU A 392 -9.27 19.91 -1.88
C GLU A 392 -10.69 19.40 -1.56
N ASP A 393 -11.69 19.58 -2.45
CA ASP A 393 -13.03 19.02 -2.29
C ASP A 393 -13.12 17.59 -2.89
N LEU A 394 -12.45 17.35 -4.03
CA LEU A 394 -12.48 16.06 -4.74
C LEU A 394 -11.52 14.99 -4.17
N ASP A 395 -10.34 15.40 -3.67
CA ASP A 395 -9.38 14.50 -3.01
C ASP A 395 -8.61 15.24 -1.88
N PRO A 396 -9.29 15.59 -0.77
CA PRO A 396 -8.68 16.29 0.36
C PRO A 396 -7.45 15.58 0.92
N LEU A 397 -7.42 14.24 0.89
CA LEU A 397 -6.28 13.46 1.41
C LEU A 397 -5.03 13.65 0.54
N ASN A 398 -5.14 13.56 -0.79
CA ASN A 398 -3.98 13.80 -1.65
C ASN A 398 -3.67 15.29 -1.83
N ALA A 399 -4.64 16.19 -1.68
CA ALA A 399 -4.42 17.64 -1.76
C ALA A 399 -3.70 18.21 -0.53
N LYS A 400 -4.11 17.81 0.69
CA LYS A 400 -3.51 18.24 1.95
C LYS A 400 -2.18 17.54 2.29
N ALA A 401 -1.81 16.49 1.55
CA ALA A 401 -0.54 15.75 1.74
C ALA A 401 0.71 16.59 1.44
N LEU A 402 1.81 16.43 2.22
CA LEU A 402 3.09 17.15 2.09
C LEU A 402 3.71 17.11 0.68
N SER A 403 3.42 16.07 -0.11
CA SER A 403 3.79 15.98 -1.53
C SER A 403 3.21 17.09 -2.39
N SER A 404 1.99 17.50 -2.08
CA SER A 404 1.07 18.27 -2.92
C SER A 404 0.87 19.69 -2.39
N LEU A 405 0.99 19.88 -1.06
CA LEU A 405 0.99 21.20 -0.43
C LEU A 405 1.95 22.16 -1.13
N LYS A 406 1.53 23.43 -1.18
CA LYS A 406 2.23 24.54 -1.85
C LYS A 406 2.87 25.52 -0.87
N GLY A 407 3.89 26.25 -1.32
CA GLY A 407 4.39 27.47 -0.70
C GLY A 407 4.59 27.39 0.82
N GLN A 408 3.93 28.28 1.57
CA GLN A 408 4.08 28.35 3.02
C GLN A 408 3.34 27.23 3.79
N ARG A 409 2.20 26.71 3.30
CA ARG A 409 1.57 25.50 3.89
C ARG A 409 2.55 24.33 3.85
N TRP A 410 3.24 24.14 2.72
CA TRP A 410 4.30 23.14 2.60
C TRP A 410 5.48 23.38 3.54
N LYS A 411 6.06 24.60 3.57
CA LYS A 411 7.17 24.93 4.47
C LYS A 411 6.83 24.62 5.94
N ASN A 412 5.65 25.04 6.39
CA ASN A 412 5.17 24.83 7.76
C ASN A 412 5.01 23.33 8.07
N MET A 413 4.37 22.56 7.17
CA MET A 413 4.19 21.11 7.35
C MET A 413 5.54 20.36 7.28
N ARG A 414 6.46 20.75 6.38
CA ARG A 414 7.81 20.17 6.29
C ARG A 414 8.61 20.40 7.57
N ALA A 415 8.53 21.60 8.14
CA ALA A 415 9.20 21.94 9.40
C ALA A 415 8.64 21.13 10.59
N ARG A 416 7.33 20.91 10.66
CA ARG A 416 6.68 20.08 11.69
C ARG A 416 7.06 18.60 11.61
N LEU A 417 7.24 18.06 10.40
CA LEU A 417 7.46 16.63 10.17
C LEU A 417 8.93 16.20 10.11
N SER A 418 9.86 17.11 9.78
CA SER A 418 11.29 16.76 9.68
C SER A 418 11.94 16.28 11.00
N PRO A 419 11.53 16.74 12.20
CA PRO A 419 12.04 16.23 13.48
C PRO A 419 11.91 14.70 13.65
N THR A 420 10.88 14.08 13.07
CA THR A 420 10.62 12.64 13.10
C THR A 420 11.75 11.80 12.50
N PHE A 421 12.58 12.38 11.64
CA PHE A 421 13.68 11.70 10.92
C PHE A 421 15.08 12.23 11.29
N THR A 422 15.19 12.97 12.40
CA THR A 422 16.47 13.37 13.00
C THR A 422 17.29 12.15 13.42
N SER A 423 18.62 12.19 13.46
CA SER A 423 19.41 11.04 13.95
C SER A 423 19.05 10.63 15.39
N GLY A 424 18.57 11.59 16.21
CA GLY A 424 17.95 11.30 17.50
C GLY A 424 16.68 10.47 17.35
N ARG A 425 15.73 10.84 16.47
CA ARG A 425 14.55 10.00 16.18
C ARG A 425 14.82 8.83 15.24
N MET A 426 16.00 8.72 14.65
CA MET A 426 16.53 7.55 13.94
C MET A 426 17.54 6.78 14.83
N LYS A 427 17.61 7.05 16.15
CA LYS A 427 18.32 6.25 17.18
C LYS A 427 17.59 6.17 18.51
N ALA A 428 17.32 7.24 19.26
CA ALA A 428 16.24 7.15 20.26
C ALA A 428 14.95 6.63 19.61
N MET A 429 14.86 6.81 18.27
CA MET A 429 14.14 5.83 17.48
C MET A 429 14.83 5.10 16.21
N LEU A 430 15.79 4.09 16.36
CA LEU A 430 16.19 2.85 15.50
C LEU A 430 15.91 1.22 15.71
N PRO A 431 15.27 0.31 16.61
CA PRO A 431 15.41 -1.15 16.41
C PRO A 431 14.09 -1.84 16.08
N MET A 432 12.99 -1.12 15.91
CA MET A 432 11.69 -1.74 15.95
C MET A 432 11.33 -2.31 14.57
N MET A 433 12.31 -2.59 13.68
CA MET A 433 12.36 -3.62 12.62
C MET A 433 13.05 -4.90 13.16
N GLN A 434 13.63 -4.95 14.37
CA GLN A 434 14.40 -6.12 14.88
C GLN A 434 13.49 -7.32 14.82
N ALA A 435 12.40 -7.32 15.61
CA ALA A 435 11.46 -8.44 15.73
C ALA A 435 10.63 -8.72 14.45
N CYS A 436 11.05 -8.23 13.27
CA CYS A 436 10.44 -8.44 11.96
C CYS A 436 11.39 -8.58 10.80
N SER A 437 12.61 -8.10 10.97
CA SER A 437 13.76 -8.58 10.27
C SER A 437 14.01 -10.00 10.82
N ASP A 438 13.91 -10.19 12.14
CA ASP A 438 13.67 -11.47 12.81
C ASP A 438 12.48 -12.22 12.25
N GLU A 439 11.28 -11.62 12.24
CA GLU A 439 10.11 -12.36 11.76
C GLU A 439 10.18 -12.61 10.24
N LEU A 440 10.85 -11.75 9.47
CA LEU A 440 11.25 -12.01 8.08
C LEU A 440 12.17 -13.23 8.01
N LEU A 441 13.16 -13.35 8.90
CA LEU A 441 14.06 -14.51 8.96
C LEU A 441 13.36 -15.77 9.49
N LYS A 442 12.40 -15.62 10.40
CA LYS A 442 11.62 -16.72 10.98
C LYS A 442 10.64 -17.25 9.97
N CYS A 443 9.84 -16.39 9.35
CA CYS A 443 8.92 -16.76 8.28
C CYS A 443 9.68 -17.29 7.06
N LEU A 444 10.76 -16.64 6.59
CA LEU A 444 11.53 -17.18 5.46
C LEU A 444 12.23 -18.51 5.79
N GLU A 445 12.73 -18.71 7.00
CA GLU A 445 13.24 -20.02 7.42
C GLU A 445 12.11 -21.06 7.52
N GLU A 446 10.96 -20.68 8.06
CA GLU A 446 9.76 -21.50 8.09
C GLU A 446 9.16 -21.73 6.68
N ASP A 447 9.54 -20.92 5.68
CA ASP A 447 9.23 -21.00 4.24
C ASP A 447 10.31 -21.74 3.44
N ILE A 448 11.50 -21.96 4.00
CA ILE A 448 12.54 -22.88 3.51
C ILE A 448 12.40 -24.30 4.10
N ARG A 449 12.31 -24.47 5.42
CA ARG A 449 12.38 -25.78 6.13
C ARG A 449 11.45 -26.86 5.57
N LYS A 450 10.13 -26.71 5.69
CA LYS A 450 9.15 -27.68 5.13
C LYS A 450 9.00 -27.68 3.58
N ASN A 451 9.88 -26.98 2.83
CA ASN A 451 10.00 -27.05 1.36
C ASN A 451 11.27 -27.84 0.98
N SER A 452 11.69 -28.77 1.86
CA SER A 452 12.87 -29.63 1.66
C SER A 452 14.21 -28.88 1.49
N GLY A 453 14.31 -27.64 1.97
CA GLY A 453 15.58 -26.88 2.04
C GLY A 453 15.75 -25.74 1.04
N GLU A 454 14.80 -25.52 0.11
CA GLU A 454 14.79 -24.37 -0.81
C GLU A 454 13.37 -23.79 -0.90
N ALA A 455 13.21 -22.46 -0.85
CA ALA A 455 11.93 -21.76 -0.99
C ALA A 455 11.89 -20.93 -2.26
N LEU A 456 10.81 -21.05 -3.05
CA LEU A 456 10.57 -20.19 -4.21
C LEU A 456 9.70 -18.99 -3.82
N VAL A 457 10.33 -17.86 -3.51
CA VAL A 457 9.71 -16.70 -2.87
C VAL A 457 9.61 -15.54 -3.86
N GLU A 458 8.45 -14.91 -3.92
CA GLU A 458 8.29 -13.61 -4.58
C GLU A 458 8.82 -12.53 -3.63
N MET A 459 10.02 -12.01 -3.90
CA MET A 459 10.74 -11.09 -3.03
C MET A 459 10.19 -9.67 -3.05
N LYS A 460 9.43 -9.23 -4.06
CA LYS A 460 8.72 -7.94 -4.03
C LYS A 460 7.43 -8.03 -3.23
N ASP A 461 6.78 -9.18 -3.11
CA ASP A 461 5.59 -9.41 -2.31
C ASP A 461 5.98 -9.76 -0.87
N CYS A 462 7.09 -10.48 -0.67
CA CYS A 462 7.78 -10.76 0.60
C CYS A 462 8.49 -9.53 1.19
N LEU A 463 9.15 -8.69 0.37
CA LEU A 463 9.69 -7.41 0.83
C LEU A 463 8.69 -6.26 0.70
N SER A 464 7.63 -6.36 -0.11
CA SER A 464 6.40 -5.59 0.13
C SER A 464 5.93 -5.98 1.49
N CYS A 465 5.83 -7.26 1.81
CA CYS A 465 5.43 -7.76 3.10
C CYS A 465 6.27 -7.17 4.23
N PHE A 466 7.59 -7.36 4.25
CA PHE A 466 8.50 -6.65 5.16
C PHE A 466 8.46 -5.13 5.00
N SER A 467 8.02 -4.55 3.90
CA SER A 467 7.79 -3.10 3.82
C SER A 467 6.33 -2.72 3.98
N THR A 468 5.46 -3.63 4.50
CA THR A 468 4.22 -3.25 5.27
C THR A 468 4.10 -2.33 8.14
N ASP A 469 4.15 -3.04 9.31
CA ASP A 469 4.61 -2.47 10.57
C ASP A 469 5.96 -1.78 10.40
N VAL A 470 6.74 -1.97 9.32
CA VAL A 470 7.82 -1.06 8.88
C VAL A 470 7.33 0.33 8.39
N ILE A 471 6.02 0.58 8.29
CA ILE A 471 5.43 1.92 8.17
C ILE A 471 4.12 2.12 8.98
N ALA A 472 3.69 1.13 9.76
CA ALA A 472 2.44 1.06 10.52
C ALA A 472 2.64 1.23 12.03
N THR A 473 3.88 1.48 12.49
CA THR A 473 4.16 1.43 13.94
C THR A 473 5.04 2.55 14.50
N CYS A 474 6.22 2.91 14.01
CA CYS A 474 6.85 4.21 14.37
C CYS A 474 5.98 5.40 13.96
N ALA A 475 5.14 5.21 12.96
CA ALA A 475 4.15 6.21 12.56
C ALA A 475 2.82 6.11 13.35
N PHE A 476 2.42 4.93 13.90
CA PHE A 476 1.06 4.74 14.45
C PHE A 476 0.92 3.84 15.71
N GLY A 477 1.94 3.10 16.10
CA GLY A 477 1.96 2.18 17.24
C GLY A 477 1.00 0.99 17.20
N ILE A 478 0.20 0.81 16.14
CA ILE A 478 -0.90 -0.16 16.04
C ILE A 478 -0.35 -1.58 16.16
N GLN A 479 -1.21 -2.60 16.28
CA GLN A 479 -0.86 -3.92 15.76
C GLN A 479 -1.70 -4.09 14.44
N CYS A 480 -1.16 -3.66 13.26
CA CYS A 480 -1.52 -3.89 11.81
C CYS A 480 -0.45 -4.28 10.66
N ASP A 481 0.35 -5.39 10.79
CA ASP A 481 0.97 -6.48 9.91
C ASP A 481 1.44 -6.46 8.40
N ALA A 482 2.44 -7.38 8.06
CA ALA A 482 3.43 -7.65 6.91
C ALA A 482 4.39 -9.00 6.66
N LEU A 483 5.28 -9.71 7.47
CA LEU A 483 5.53 -11.26 7.72
C LEU A 483 4.77 -12.40 8.73
N GLN A 484 3.88 -12.23 9.80
CA GLN A 484 2.51 -12.89 10.19
C GLN A 484 0.92 -12.35 9.98
N ASN A 485 0.40 -11.49 9.02
CA ASN A 485 -0.85 -11.19 8.17
C ASN A 485 -0.55 -10.30 6.90
N PRO A 486 -0.96 -10.59 5.62
CA PRO A 486 -0.65 -9.71 4.46
C PRO A 486 -1.69 -9.56 3.32
N GLU A 487 -2.44 -10.61 2.94
CA GLU A 487 -3.66 -10.53 2.13
C GLU A 487 -4.90 -10.70 2.99
N THR A 488 -4.77 -11.10 4.26
CA THR A 488 -5.77 -11.07 5.35
C THR A 488 -6.05 -9.62 5.79
N SER A 489 -5.42 -8.67 5.10
CA SER A 489 -5.01 -7.38 5.59
C SER A 489 -6.05 -6.27 5.49
N GLU A 490 -6.01 -5.40 6.49
CA GLU A 490 -6.35 -3.98 6.36
C GLU A 490 -5.19 -3.16 5.76
N PHE A 491 -4.30 -2.61 6.59
CA PHE A 491 -3.14 -1.76 6.28
C PHE A 491 -2.35 -2.13 5.00
N ARG A 492 -1.82 -3.35 4.81
CA ARG A 492 -1.13 -3.72 3.56
C ARG A 492 -1.99 -3.68 2.31
N ARG A 493 -3.22 -4.16 2.43
CA ARG A 493 -4.24 -4.02 1.39
C ARG A 493 -4.46 -2.54 1.09
N MET A 494 -4.43 -1.66 2.09
CA MET A 494 -4.55 -0.20 1.91
C MET A 494 -3.37 0.45 1.23
N GLY A 495 -2.17 -0.02 1.48
CA GLY A 495 -0.99 0.43 0.74
C GLY A 495 -1.14 0.05 -0.73
N LYS A 496 -1.48 -1.21 -0.98
CA LYS A 496 -1.77 -1.72 -2.33
C LYS A 496 -2.94 -0.99 -3.01
N LEU A 497 -3.95 -0.49 -2.28
CA LEU A 497 -5.08 0.26 -2.86
C LEU A 497 -4.83 1.78 -3.00
N ALA A 498 -3.89 2.37 -2.25
CA ALA A 498 -3.45 3.74 -2.48
C ALA A 498 -2.81 3.88 -3.86
N PHE A 499 -1.95 2.92 -4.26
CA PHE A 499 -1.23 2.96 -5.54
C PHE A 499 -1.95 2.30 -6.73
N GLN A 500 -3.11 1.66 -6.52
CA GLN A 500 -3.84 1.00 -7.62
C GLN A 500 -4.60 1.99 -8.52
N MET A 501 -3.99 2.26 -9.68
CA MET A 501 -4.56 2.99 -10.81
C MET A 501 -5.60 2.15 -11.56
N THR A 502 -6.82 2.05 -11.01
CA THR A 502 -7.97 1.46 -11.71
C THR A 502 -8.29 2.23 -12.99
N TRP A 503 -8.99 1.62 -13.96
CA TRP A 503 -9.36 2.31 -15.21
C TRP A 503 -10.22 3.56 -14.98
N LYS A 504 -11.08 3.55 -13.95
CA LYS A 504 -11.85 4.72 -13.52
C LYS A 504 -10.93 5.81 -12.97
N ARG A 505 -9.98 5.47 -12.08
CA ARG A 505 -8.97 6.41 -11.57
C ARG A 505 -8.08 6.95 -12.71
N ARG A 506 -7.71 6.15 -13.70
CA ARG A 506 -6.95 6.61 -14.88
C ARG A 506 -7.70 7.67 -15.68
N ILE A 507 -9.00 7.49 -15.93
CA ILE A 507 -9.82 8.49 -16.63
C ILE A 507 -9.96 9.75 -15.76
N LEU A 508 -10.28 9.60 -14.48
CA LEU A 508 -10.41 10.73 -13.54
C LEU A 508 -9.10 11.54 -13.45
N PHE A 509 -7.97 10.88 -13.26
CA PHE A 509 -6.64 11.49 -13.18
C PHE A 509 -6.23 12.15 -14.51
N ALA A 510 -6.58 11.55 -15.65
CA ALA A 510 -6.36 12.17 -16.97
C ALA A 510 -7.22 13.42 -17.17
N VAL A 511 -8.46 13.44 -16.68
CA VAL A 511 -9.34 14.62 -16.70
C VAL A 511 -8.81 15.71 -15.77
N LEU A 512 -8.50 15.39 -14.51
CA LEU A 512 -7.94 16.35 -13.54
C LEU A 512 -6.62 16.98 -14.00
N LEU A 513 -5.73 16.21 -14.64
CA LEU A 513 -4.49 16.74 -15.22
C LEU A 513 -4.68 17.54 -16.52
N SER A 514 -5.86 17.49 -17.14
CA SER A 514 -6.18 18.21 -18.39
C SER A 514 -7.12 19.40 -18.18
N PHE A 515 -7.88 19.43 -17.08
CA PHE A 515 -8.88 20.43 -16.74
C PHE A 515 -8.84 20.71 -15.23
N SER A 516 -8.17 21.79 -14.83
CA SER A 516 -7.93 22.14 -13.42
C SER A 516 -9.13 22.78 -12.70
N ASP A 517 -10.15 23.22 -13.44
CA ASP A 517 -11.08 24.25 -12.97
C ASP A 517 -12.51 23.69 -12.70
N VAL A 518 -12.62 22.46 -12.19
CA VAL A 518 -13.90 21.70 -12.09
C VAL A 518 -14.22 21.28 -10.65
N SER A 519 -14.54 22.25 -9.80
CA SER A 519 -14.92 22.05 -8.39
C SER A 519 -16.33 21.47 -8.23
N TRP A 520 -16.52 20.43 -7.41
CA TRP A 520 -17.85 19.94 -6.99
C TRP A 520 -17.87 19.41 -5.54
N ALA A 521 -18.61 20.11 -4.68
CA ALA A 521 -19.12 19.69 -3.37
C ALA A 521 -18.08 19.24 -2.30
N ASN A 522 -17.91 20.10 -1.29
CA ASN A 522 -16.95 19.98 -0.20
C ASN A 522 -17.07 18.68 0.61
N VAL A 523 -15.92 18.06 0.91
CA VAL A 523 -15.75 17.03 1.93
C VAL A 523 -14.53 17.40 2.78
N ASP A 524 -14.75 17.91 4.00
CA ASP A 524 -13.62 18.24 4.87
C ASP A 524 -13.06 17.00 5.59
N LEU A 525 -11.74 16.90 5.63
CA LEU A 525 -10.94 15.76 6.10
C LEU A 525 -9.57 16.26 6.58
N ASP A 526 -9.07 15.73 7.68
CA ASP A 526 -7.96 16.34 8.42
C ASP A 526 -6.60 16.30 7.71
N ASP A 527 -5.84 17.40 7.86
CA ASP A 527 -4.42 17.52 7.47
C ASP A 527 -3.57 16.33 7.99
N LEU A 528 -3.90 15.80 9.18
CA LEU A 528 -3.18 14.68 9.81
C LEU A 528 -3.46 13.34 9.10
N ALA A 529 -4.70 13.09 8.69
CA ALA A 529 -5.05 11.88 7.92
C ALA A 529 -4.36 11.87 6.56
N ALA A 530 -4.24 13.04 5.92
CA ALA A 530 -3.47 13.23 4.69
C ALA A 530 -1.98 12.91 4.87
N GLN A 531 -1.34 13.38 5.97
CA GLN A 531 0.07 13.05 6.23
C GLN A 531 0.25 11.57 6.57
N ALA A 532 -0.63 11.02 7.41
CA ALA A 532 -0.66 9.60 7.75
C ALA A 532 -0.68 8.72 6.49
N MET A 533 -1.63 8.97 5.59
CA MET A 533 -1.73 8.26 4.32
C MET A 533 -0.48 8.43 3.45
N LEU A 534 0.10 9.64 3.38
CA LEU A 534 1.32 9.89 2.60
C LEU A 534 2.54 9.14 3.15
N PHE A 535 2.80 9.21 4.46
CA PHE A 535 3.93 8.48 5.07
C PHE A 535 3.76 6.98 4.87
N PHE A 536 2.55 6.50 5.15
CA PHE A 536 2.18 5.11 5.00
C PHE A 536 2.42 4.61 3.56
N ALA A 537 1.91 5.34 2.56
CA ALA A 537 2.08 5.00 1.15
C ALA A 537 3.55 5.06 0.71
N ALA A 538 4.27 6.14 1.04
CA ALA A 538 5.64 6.36 0.58
C ALA A 538 6.63 5.34 1.15
N GLY A 539 6.54 5.01 2.43
CA GLY A 539 7.43 4.05 3.10
C GLY A 539 7.22 2.60 2.67
N LEU A 540 6.02 2.24 2.20
CA LEU A 540 5.73 0.90 1.70
C LEU A 540 6.40 0.63 0.35
N GLU A 541 5.92 1.28 -0.72
CA GLU A 541 6.20 0.80 -2.07
C GLU A 541 7.65 1.08 -2.49
N THR A 542 8.23 2.19 -2.02
CA THR A 542 9.59 2.60 -2.43
C THR A 542 10.66 1.68 -1.83
N THR A 543 10.60 1.42 -0.51
CA THR A 543 11.55 0.53 0.16
C THR A 543 11.44 -0.91 -0.34
N SER A 544 10.22 -1.44 -0.48
CA SER A 544 10.02 -2.81 -0.95
C SER A 544 10.51 -3.02 -2.37
N SER A 545 10.24 -2.06 -3.26
CA SER A 545 10.80 -2.09 -4.62
C SER A 545 12.32 -2.12 -4.57
N LEU A 546 12.95 -1.16 -3.88
CA LEU A 546 14.41 -1.10 -3.78
C LEU A 546 15.01 -2.40 -3.22
N SER A 547 14.53 -2.89 -2.07
CA SER A 547 15.06 -4.10 -1.42
C SER A 547 14.91 -5.34 -2.33
N SER A 548 13.78 -5.47 -3.03
CA SER A 548 13.57 -6.57 -3.98
C SER A 548 14.44 -6.46 -5.24
N PHE A 549 14.71 -5.23 -5.71
CA PHE A 549 15.65 -5.00 -6.81
C PHE A 549 17.10 -5.28 -6.38
N VAL A 550 17.50 -5.02 -5.12
CA VAL A 550 18.86 -5.35 -4.65
C VAL A 550 19.07 -6.86 -4.72
N LEU A 551 18.15 -7.66 -4.16
CA LEU A 551 18.28 -9.12 -4.20
C LEU A 551 18.20 -9.67 -5.65
N PHE A 552 17.39 -9.08 -6.53
CA PHE A 552 17.40 -9.42 -7.95
C PHE A 552 18.78 -9.21 -8.59
N GLU A 553 19.41 -8.05 -8.37
CA GLU A 553 20.73 -7.73 -8.91
C GLU A 553 21.83 -8.65 -8.32
N LEU A 554 21.74 -9.01 -7.03
CA LEU A 554 22.63 -9.97 -6.36
C LEU A 554 22.41 -11.44 -6.76
N SER A 555 21.32 -11.78 -7.45
CA SER A 555 20.98 -13.16 -7.83
C SER A 555 21.01 -13.43 -9.34
N LYS A 556 21.10 -12.41 -10.20
CA LYS A 556 20.91 -12.56 -11.66
C LYS A 556 22.14 -13.04 -12.44
N SER A 557 23.36 -12.73 -11.98
CA SER A 557 24.64 -13.13 -12.60
C SER A 557 25.62 -13.63 -11.54
N GLU A 558 26.67 -14.34 -11.97
CA GLU A 558 27.69 -14.86 -11.06
C GLU A 558 28.51 -13.74 -10.40
N GLU A 559 28.68 -12.59 -11.09
CA GLU A 559 29.23 -11.35 -10.51
C GLU A 559 28.33 -10.84 -9.37
N GLY A 560 27.01 -10.84 -9.59
CA GLY A 560 26.03 -10.51 -8.57
C GLY A 560 26.11 -11.43 -7.35
N LYS A 561 26.35 -12.73 -7.56
CA LYS A 561 26.57 -13.72 -6.48
C LYS A 561 27.92 -13.60 -5.79
N GLU A 562 28.94 -13.08 -6.46
CA GLU A 562 30.21 -12.73 -5.84
C GLU A 562 30.02 -11.54 -4.91
N ILE A 563 29.34 -10.48 -5.36
CA ILE A 563 28.92 -9.37 -4.50
C ILE A 563 28.02 -9.88 -3.36
N GLN A 564 27.10 -10.81 -3.61
CA GLN A 564 26.25 -11.42 -2.58
C GLN A 564 27.08 -12.09 -1.48
N ARG A 565 28.12 -12.87 -1.85
CA ARG A 565 29.03 -13.53 -0.90
C ARG A 565 29.91 -12.52 -0.15
N ASN A 566 30.40 -11.49 -0.83
CA ASN A 566 31.20 -10.44 -0.20
C ASN A 566 30.38 -9.65 0.84
N LEU A 567 29.11 -9.36 0.54
CA LEU A 567 28.16 -8.73 1.48
C LEU A 567 27.78 -9.67 2.64
N GLN A 568 27.68 -10.98 2.39
CA GLN A 568 27.49 -11.97 3.45
C GLN A 568 28.71 -12.03 4.38
N GLU A 569 29.93 -11.90 3.86
CA GLU A 569 31.14 -11.84 4.68
C GLU A 569 31.30 -10.49 5.42
N GLU A 570 30.91 -9.36 4.82
CA GLU A 570 30.78 -8.07 5.50
C GLU A 570 29.78 -8.16 6.67
N VAL A 571 28.63 -8.81 6.47
CA VAL A 571 27.63 -9.09 7.49
C VAL A 571 28.17 -9.99 8.62
N ASP A 572 28.90 -11.05 8.28
CA ASP A 572 29.47 -12.00 9.25
C ASP A 572 30.64 -11.40 10.07
N SER A 573 31.33 -10.36 9.59
CA SER A 573 32.63 -9.90 10.13
C SER A 573 32.58 -8.66 11.01
N VAL A 574 31.39 -8.33 11.55
CA VAL A 574 31.00 -7.00 12.06
C VAL A 574 30.98 -5.98 10.93
N MET A 575 29.77 -5.70 10.43
CA MET A 575 29.49 -4.85 9.26
C MET A 575 30.51 -3.74 9.04
N GLN A 576 31.33 -3.91 8.00
CA GLN A 576 32.10 -2.79 7.47
C GLN A 576 31.13 -1.71 6.96
N GLU A 577 31.58 -0.47 6.94
CA GLU A 577 30.65 0.64 6.83
C GLU A 577 30.05 0.80 5.42
N ASP A 578 30.66 0.29 4.35
CA ASP A 578 30.46 0.81 2.99
C ASP A 578 29.97 -0.18 1.92
N GLY A 579 30.23 -1.49 1.99
CA GLY A 579 29.83 -2.47 0.95
C GLY A 579 28.31 -2.52 0.77
N GLY A 580 27.59 -2.64 1.88
CA GLY A 580 26.14 -2.49 1.94
C GLY A 580 25.64 -1.12 1.48
N LYS A 581 26.43 -0.03 1.62
CA LYS A 581 26.05 1.32 1.14
C LYS A 581 26.10 1.41 -0.38
N ILE A 582 27.21 0.98 -0.99
CA ILE A 582 27.42 1.10 -2.44
C ILE A 582 26.47 0.18 -3.23
N THR A 583 26.09 -0.97 -2.66
CA THR A 583 25.21 -1.95 -3.30
C THR A 583 23.80 -1.39 -3.57
N TYR A 584 23.10 -0.89 -2.55
CA TYR A 584 21.77 -0.29 -2.80
C TYR A 584 21.87 1.04 -3.58
N ALA A 585 23.02 1.71 -3.57
CA ALA A 585 23.21 2.93 -4.35
C ALA A 585 23.21 2.63 -5.86
N GLU A 586 23.90 1.58 -6.30
CA GLU A 586 23.86 1.09 -7.68
C GLU A 586 22.48 0.53 -8.06
N THR A 587 21.80 -0.18 -7.15
CA THR A 587 20.40 -0.58 -7.39
C THR A 587 19.47 0.62 -7.56
N LEU A 588 19.63 1.67 -6.74
CA LEU A 588 18.90 2.93 -6.90
C LEU A 588 19.24 3.67 -8.20
N ARG A 589 20.43 3.46 -8.77
CA ARG A 589 20.80 3.98 -10.09
C ARG A 589 20.00 3.30 -11.19
N ILE A 590 20.04 1.97 -11.25
CA ILE A 590 19.39 1.19 -12.32
C ILE A 590 17.86 1.24 -12.17
N HIS A 591 17.36 1.08 -10.94
CA HIS A 591 15.95 0.86 -10.59
C HIS A 591 15.35 1.94 -9.65
N PRO A 592 15.43 3.24 -9.95
CA PRO A 592 14.87 4.29 -9.09
C PRO A 592 13.34 4.14 -8.97
N PRO A 593 12.76 4.00 -7.76
CA PRO A 593 11.31 3.85 -7.60
C PRO A 593 10.52 5.05 -8.15
N ALA A 594 11.10 6.26 -8.09
CA ALA A 594 10.58 7.49 -8.68
C ALA A 594 11.51 7.97 -9.81
N GLY A 595 11.30 7.45 -11.02
CA GLY A 595 12.16 7.71 -12.18
C GLY A 595 12.05 9.10 -12.84
N VAL A 596 11.23 9.99 -12.29
CA VAL A 596 11.03 11.38 -12.75
C VAL A 596 10.74 12.28 -11.55
N LEU A 597 11.35 13.47 -11.50
CA LEU A 597 11.01 14.54 -10.56
C LEU A 597 10.28 15.67 -11.30
N SER A 598 9.33 16.34 -10.64
CA SER A 598 8.63 17.52 -11.18
C SER A 598 8.84 18.77 -10.33
N ARG A 599 8.75 19.94 -10.97
CA ARG A 599 8.58 21.27 -10.38
C ARG A 599 7.62 22.12 -11.20
N ILE A 600 7.19 23.25 -10.65
CA ILE A 600 6.47 24.31 -11.37
C ILE A 600 7.18 25.65 -11.13
N ALA A 601 7.33 26.47 -12.16
CA ALA A 601 7.79 27.84 -12.04
C ALA A 601 6.68 28.68 -11.39
N VAL A 602 6.88 29.20 -10.17
CA VAL A 602 5.87 30.02 -9.47
C VAL A 602 5.90 31.50 -9.90
N GLU A 603 6.89 31.88 -10.69
CA GLU A 603 7.12 33.20 -11.29
C GLU A 603 7.85 33.04 -12.63
N ASN A 604 8.07 34.13 -13.37
CA ASN A 604 8.83 34.09 -14.62
C ASN A 604 10.33 33.93 -14.32
N TYR A 605 10.95 32.88 -14.84
CA TYR A 605 12.35 32.53 -14.53
C TYR A 605 13.22 32.62 -15.80
N LYS A 606 14.18 33.55 -15.85
CA LYS A 606 15.20 33.60 -16.91
C LYS A 606 16.18 32.46 -16.71
N ILE A 607 16.33 31.60 -17.72
CA ILE A 607 17.33 30.52 -17.71
C ILE A 607 18.72 31.17 -17.82
N PRO A 608 19.61 30.99 -16.82
CA PRO A 608 20.93 31.61 -16.82
C PRO A 608 21.77 31.23 -18.05
N GLU A 609 22.69 32.12 -18.43
CA GLU A 609 23.54 31.98 -19.62
C GLU A 609 22.77 31.88 -20.97
N THR A 610 21.47 32.19 -20.96
CA THR A 610 20.62 32.27 -22.15
C THR A 610 19.67 33.48 -22.08
N ASP A 611 19.02 33.84 -23.18
CA ASP A 611 17.91 34.81 -23.18
C ASP A 611 16.52 34.19 -23.05
N LEU A 612 16.44 32.87 -22.82
CA LEU A 612 15.17 32.16 -22.65
C LEU A 612 14.58 32.42 -21.26
N THR A 613 13.27 32.64 -21.21
CA THR A 613 12.51 32.81 -19.97
C THR A 613 11.39 31.79 -19.91
N LEU A 614 11.32 31.04 -18.81
CA LEU A 614 10.19 30.16 -18.51
C LEU A 614 9.05 31.01 -17.92
N GLU A 615 7.87 30.89 -18.52
CA GLU A 615 6.66 31.55 -18.02
C GLU A 615 6.22 30.94 -16.70
N LYS A 616 5.66 31.77 -15.81
CA LYS A 616 4.95 31.32 -14.61
C LYS A 616 3.94 30.22 -14.96
N ASN A 617 3.81 29.26 -14.05
CA ASN A 617 3.02 28.03 -14.16
C ASN A 617 3.55 26.96 -15.14
N THR A 618 4.68 27.21 -15.82
CA THR A 618 5.41 26.18 -16.59
C THR A 618 5.81 25.02 -15.68
N MET A 619 5.45 23.80 -16.05
CA MET A 619 5.92 22.59 -15.34
C MET A 619 7.28 22.16 -15.87
N VAL A 620 8.16 21.71 -14.99
CA VAL A 620 9.51 21.23 -15.34
C VAL A 620 9.67 19.79 -14.88
N PHE A 621 10.17 18.92 -15.75
CA PHE A 621 10.44 17.51 -15.50
C PHE A 621 11.93 17.20 -15.58
N ILE A 622 12.44 16.45 -14.61
CA ILE A 622 13.82 15.96 -14.54
C ILE A 622 13.74 14.42 -14.64
N PRO A 623 14.19 13.80 -15.74
CA PRO A 623 14.00 12.38 -16.02
C PRO A 623 15.12 11.55 -15.38
N THR A 624 15.11 11.46 -14.05
CA THR A 624 16.19 10.86 -13.25
C THR A 624 16.54 9.44 -13.70
N GLN A 625 15.56 8.59 -14.02
CA GLN A 625 15.84 7.23 -14.51
C GLN A 625 16.52 7.21 -15.88
N ALA A 626 16.27 8.19 -16.74
CA ALA A 626 16.92 8.27 -18.05
C ALA A 626 18.38 8.72 -17.90
N MET A 627 18.64 9.74 -17.06
CA MET A 627 19.99 10.22 -16.75
C MET A 627 20.84 9.16 -16.03
N GLN A 628 20.24 8.42 -15.08
CA GLN A 628 20.90 7.33 -14.35
C GLN A 628 21.23 6.11 -15.23
N ASN A 629 20.63 6.01 -16.43
CA ASN A 629 20.91 4.98 -17.43
C ASN A 629 21.63 5.54 -18.68
N ASP A 630 22.10 6.79 -18.63
CA ASP A 630 22.90 7.40 -19.70
C ASP A 630 24.40 7.09 -19.50
N GLU A 631 25.01 6.55 -20.56
CA GLU A 631 26.43 6.21 -20.61
C GLU A 631 27.35 7.45 -20.45
N LYS A 632 26.84 8.65 -20.78
CA LYS A 632 27.48 9.94 -20.53
C LYS A 632 27.74 10.22 -19.05
N PHE A 633 26.92 9.67 -18.15
CA PHE A 633 27.05 9.84 -16.70
C PHE A 633 27.49 8.56 -15.99
N PHE A 634 27.23 7.38 -16.58
CA PHE A 634 27.52 6.08 -15.99
C PHE A 634 27.98 5.07 -17.06
N PRO A 635 29.30 4.88 -17.27
CA PRO A 635 29.83 3.94 -18.27
C PRO A 635 29.35 2.50 -18.06
N GLU A 636 29.03 1.76 -19.12
CA GLU A 636 28.34 0.45 -19.03
C GLU A 636 27.03 0.54 -18.20
N PRO A 637 26.06 1.42 -18.50
CA PRO A 637 24.98 1.78 -17.57
C PRO A 637 24.04 0.62 -17.18
N LYS A 638 24.04 -0.49 -17.93
CA LYS A 638 23.23 -1.69 -17.64
C LYS A 638 23.94 -2.73 -16.76
N LYS A 639 25.24 -2.57 -16.53
CA LYS A 639 26.05 -3.45 -15.68
C LYS A 639 25.90 -3.02 -14.23
N PHE A 640 25.65 -4.00 -13.36
CA PHE A 640 25.61 -3.82 -11.92
C PHE A 640 27.04 -3.73 -11.39
N ASN A 641 27.47 -2.52 -11.03
CA ASN A 641 28.79 -2.28 -10.46
C ASN A 641 28.66 -1.32 -9.27
N PRO A 642 28.61 -1.84 -8.02
CA PRO A 642 28.58 -1.03 -6.81
C PRO A 642 29.77 -0.07 -6.66
N ASP A 643 30.98 -0.46 -7.11
CA ASP A 643 32.24 0.26 -6.87
C ASP A 643 32.25 1.70 -7.42
N ARG A 644 31.34 1.99 -8.37
CA ARG A 644 31.01 3.35 -8.81
C ARG A 644 30.78 4.31 -7.64
N PHE A 645 30.22 3.85 -6.53
CA PHE A 645 29.85 4.69 -5.38
C PHE A 645 30.91 4.75 -4.26
N LEU A 646 32.09 4.13 -4.44
CA LEU A 646 33.20 4.22 -3.47
C LEU A 646 33.75 5.65 -3.32
N ASN A 647 33.76 6.45 -4.40
CA ASN A 647 34.11 7.86 -4.38
C ASN A 647 33.04 8.68 -5.11
N LYS A 648 32.69 9.85 -4.56
CA LYS A 648 31.72 10.80 -5.15
C LYS A 648 32.20 11.45 -6.44
N GLU A 649 33.51 11.43 -6.70
CA GLU A 649 34.10 11.94 -7.95
C GLU A 649 33.83 11.01 -9.15
N ASN A 650 33.45 9.75 -8.90
CA ASN A 650 33.20 8.75 -9.94
C ASN A 650 31.89 8.95 -10.72
N TYR A 651 31.00 9.85 -10.28
CA TYR A 651 29.69 10.06 -10.90
C TYR A 651 29.18 11.51 -10.77
N ASN A 652 28.31 11.93 -11.69
CA ASN A 652 27.67 13.24 -11.58
C ASN A 652 26.49 13.19 -10.59
N HIS A 653 26.63 13.89 -9.45
CA HIS A 653 25.59 13.94 -8.41
C HIS A 653 24.21 14.37 -8.92
N PHE A 654 24.12 15.35 -9.83
CA PHE A 654 22.82 15.80 -10.36
C PHE A 654 22.29 14.93 -11.52
N ALA A 655 23.04 13.89 -11.92
CA ALA A 655 22.54 12.75 -12.67
C ALA A 655 22.14 11.56 -11.77
N TYR A 656 22.39 11.62 -10.46
CA TYR A 656 22.02 10.59 -9.48
C TYR A 656 21.07 11.16 -8.42
N LEU A 657 19.76 11.10 -8.68
CA LEU A 657 18.75 11.79 -7.86
C LEU A 657 17.60 10.86 -7.40
N PRO A 658 17.87 9.68 -6.84
CA PRO A 658 16.83 8.71 -6.44
C PRO A 658 15.88 9.24 -5.35
N PHE A 659 16.34 10.17 -4.50
CA PHE A 659 15.54 10.83 -3.46
C PHE A 659 15.19 12.30 -3.81
N GLY A 660 15.63 12.79 -4.97
CA GLY A 660 15.71 14.22 -5.29
C GLY A 660 16.82 14.93 -4.51
N ASP A 661 16.77 16.27 -4.49
CA ASP A 661 17.70 17.12 -3.74
C ASP A 661 17.00 18.44 -3.32
N GLY A 662 17.70 19.24 -2.54
CA GLY A 662 17.28 20.54 -2.03
C GLY A 662 16.16 20.46 -0.98
N PRO A 663 15.47 21.57 -0.67
CA PRO A 663 14.47 21.59 0.39
C PRO A 663 13.27 20.64 0.19
N ARG A 664 13.03 20.18 -1.05
CA ARG A 664 11.99 19.19 -1.43
C ARG A 664 12.53 17.74 -1.56
N LEU A 665 13.77 17.45 -1.14
CA LEU A 665 14.36 16.12 -0.93
C LEU A 665 13.42 15.18 -0.16
N CYS A 666 13.48 13.86 -0.41
CA CYS A 666 12.69 12.88 0.33
C CYS A 666 12.88 13.01 1.85
N ILE A 667 11.78 13.21 2.59
CA ILE A 667 11.82 13.36 4.06
C ILE A 667 12.18 12.02 4.76
N GLY A 668 11.78 10.90 4.16
CA GLY A 668 11.99 9.55 4.68
C GLY A 668 13.23 8.85 4.14
N GLU A 669 14.14 9.53 3.44
CA GLU A 669 15.38 8.94 2.90
C GLU A 669 16.12 8.10 3.95
N ARG A 670 16.44 8.71 5.09
CA ARG A 670 17.15 8.04 6.20
C ARG A 670 16.39 6.83 6.72
N PHE A 671 15.07 6.91 6.75
CA PHE A 671 14.21 5.82 7.20
C PHE A 671 14.20 4.65 6.21
N ALA A 672 13.99 4.92 4.93
CA ALA A 672 14.01 3.92 3.87
C ALA A 672 15.40 3.26 3.74
N LEU A 673 16.50 4.02 3.76
CA LEU A 673 17.85 3.45 3.69
C LEU A 673 18.20 2.60 4.92
N MET A 674 17.77 3.02 6.11
CA MET A 674 17.89 2.23 7.33
C MET A 674 17.11 0.92 7.23
N GLN A 675 15.92 0.94 6.64
CA GLN A 675 15.11 -0.26 6.36
C GLN A 675 15.72 -1.20 5.33
N VAL A 676 16.21 -0.66 4.22
CA VAL A 676 16.80 -1.42 3.10
C VAL A 676 18.05 -2.17 3.56
N ARG A 677 19.04 -1.44 4.12
CA ARG A 677 20.31 -2.02 4.62
C ARG A 677 20.06 -3.24 5.50
N LEU A 678 19.00 -3.15 6.28
CA LEU A 678 18.72 -4.02 7.39
C LEU A 678 17.97 -5.28 7.01
N GLY A 679 16.87 -5.14 6.27
CA GLY A 679 16.16 -6.29 5.69
C GLY A 679 17.11 -7.10 4.79
N LEU A 680 18.01 -6.43 4.07
CA LEU A 680 19.07 -7.07 3.30
C LEU A 680 20.11 -7.76 4.17
N ALA A 681 20.71 -7.06 5.15
CA ALA A 681 21.71 -7.65 6.03
C ALA A 681 21.17 -8.92 6.71
N ALA A 682 19.97 -8.84 7.28
CA ALA A 682 19.33 -9.96 7.94
C ALA A 682 19.10 -11.14 6.99
N LEU A 683 18.50 -10.88 5.82
CA LEU A 683 18.29 -11.93 4.81
C LEU A 683 19.63 -12.57 4.40
N LEU A 684 20.67 -11.78 4.17
CA LEU A 684 21.98 -12.26 3.75
C LEU A 684 22.70 -13.02 4.87
N SER A 685 22.57 -12.66 6.15
CA SER A 685 23.20 -13.42 7.25
C SER A 685 22.80 -14.88 7.29
N LYS A 686 21.56 -15.20 6.89
CA LYS A 686 20.95 -16.52 7.10
C LYS A 686 20.63 -17.25 5.80
N PHE A 687 20.51 -16.54 4.67
CA PHE A 687 20.06 -17.09 3.40
C PHE A 687 20.95 -16.68 2.22
N GLU A 688 20.97 -17.54 1.22
CA GLU A 688 21.56 -17.30 -0.10
C GLU A 688 20.44 -17.39 -1.14
N PHE A 689 20.48 -16.52 -2.16
CA PHE A 689 19.42 -16.35 -3.15
C PHE A 689 19.90 -16.57 -4.59
N ASP A 690 19.23 -17.47 -5.30
CA ASP A 690 19.38 -17.74 -6.74
C ASP A 690 18.15 -17.24 -7.53
N LEU A 691 18.34 -16.73 -8.75
CA LEU A 691 17.22 -16.23 -9.58
C LEU A 691 16.39 -17.38 -10.19
N CYS A 692 15.08 -17.41 -9.92
CA CYS A 692 14.14 -18.28 -10.66
C CYS A 692 13.84 -17.67 -12.04
N LYS A 693 14.61 -18.09 -13.04
CA LYS A 693 14.52 -17.58 -14.42
C LYS A 693 13.21 -17.95 -15.13
N GLU A 694 12.49 -18.98 -14.68
CA GLU A 694 11.19 -19.36 -15.24
C GLU A 694 10.08 -18.37 -14.89
N LYS A 695 10.12 -17.78 -13.68
CA LYS A 695 9.14 -16.79 -13.21
C LYS A 695 9.63 -15.34 -13.36
N THR A 696 10.94 -15.12 -13.30
CA THR A 696 11.58 -13.80 -13.43
C THR A 696 12.39 -13.75 -14.75
N PRO A 697 11.75 -13.41 -15.89
CA PRO A 697 12.42 -13.40 -17.17
C PRO A 697 13.53 -12.32 -17.24
N LEU A 698 14.58 -12.62 -17.99
CA LEU A 698 15.66 -11.67 -18.30
C LEU A 698 15.60 -11.30 -19.79
N PRO A 699 15.64 -10.00 -20.16
CA PRO A 699 15.63 -8.83 -19.28
C PRO A 699 14.28 -8.66 -18.55
N MET A 700 14.33 -8.10 -17.34
CA MET A 700 13.14 -7.86 -16.53
C MET A 700 12.24 -6.78 -17.16
N GLU A 701 10.98 -7.13 -17.42
CA GLU A 701 9.96 -6.17 -17.87
C GLU A 701 9.34 -5.37 -16.71
N TYR A 702 8.97 -4.12 -16.96
CA TYR A 702 8.30 -3.26 -15.97
C TYR A 702 6.77 -3.21 -16.14
N SER A 703 6.07 -2.92 -15.05
CA SER A 703 4.63 -2.73 -15.00
C SER A 703 4.21 -1.42 -15.67
N ARG A 704 3.35 -1.52 -16.69
CA ARG A 704 2.66 -0.36 -17.31
C ARG A 704 1.39 0.06 -16.57
N LYS A 705 1.17 -0.43 -15.34
CA LYS A 705 -0.03 -0.20 -14.52
C LYS A 705 0.21 0.69 -13.31
N THR A 706 1.45 0.78 -12.82
CA THR A 706 1.86 1.57 -11.65
C THR A 706 2.49 2.90 -12.05
N PHE A 707 2.54 3.87 -11.12
CA PHE A 707 3.34 5.09 -11.25
C PHE A 707 4.79 4.90 -10.79
N ILE A 708 4.99 4.02 -9.80
CA ILE A 708 6.29 3.57 -9.28
C ILE A 708 6.83 2.43 -10.17
N LEU A 709 8.15 2.36 -10.32
CA LEU A 709 8.85 1.28 -11.02
C LEU A 709 8.64 -0.07 -10.31
N TYR A 710 8.15 -1.09 -11.04
CA TYR A 710 7.69 -2.36 -10.48
C TYR A 710 7.87 -3.48 -11.52
N ALA A 711 8.36 -4.66 -11.13
CA ALA A 711 8.56 -5.81 -12.03
C ALA A 711 7.22 -6.42 -12.52
N LYS A 712 7.05 -6.59 -13.84
CA LYS A 712 5.80 -7.02 -14.48
C LYS A 712 5.32 -8.41 -14.05
N SER A 713 6.26 -9.35 -13.92
CA SER A 713 6.00 -10.76 -13.52
C SER A 713 6.27 -11.02 -12.03
N GLY A 714 6.69 -9.99 -11.32
CA GLY A 714 7.31 -10.12 -10.00
C GLY A 714 8.81 -10.38 -10.03
N ILE A 715 9.41 -10.51 -8.85
CA ILE A 715 10.81 -10.90 -8.62
C ILE A 715 10.81 -12.17 -7.78
N TRP A 716 10.96 -13.32 -8.43
CA TRP A 716 10.98 -14.63 -7.81
C TRP A 716 12.42 -15.15 -7.65
N LEU A 717 12.82 -15.39 -6.41
CA LEU A 717 14.12 -15.97 -6.05
C LEU A 717 13.92 -17.32 -5.34
N LYS A 718 14.90 -18.22 -5.53
CA LYS A 718 15.10 -19.43 -4.75
C LYS A 718 15.96 -19.06 -3.54
N GLY A 719 15.36 -18.99 -2.35
CA GLY A 719 16.08 -18.80 -1.09
C GLY A 719 16.44 -20.15 -0.47
N LYS A 720 17.66 -20.31 0.02
CA LYS A 720 18.13 -21.49 0.76
C LYS A 720 18.88 -21.04 2.02
N LEU A 721 18.88 -21.87 3.07
CA LEU A 721 19.66 -21.60 4.28
C LEU A 721 21.17 -21.64 3.95
N ARG A 722 21.93 -20.66 4.43
CA ARG A 722 23.41 -20.73 4.39
C ARG A 722 23.86 -21.91 5.25
N ALA A 723 24.86 -22.66 4.79
CA ALA A 723 25.58 -23.58 5.66
C ALA A 723 26.27 -22.77 6.77
N SER A 724 26.10 -23.15 8.04
CA SER A 724 26.77 -22.40 9.11
C SER A 724 28.29 -22.54 8.95
N LYS A 725 28.99 -21.43 9.14
CA LYS A 725 30.41 -21.49 9.51
C LYS A 725 30.52 -22.30 10.82
N LYS A 726 31.60 -23.07 10.94
CA LYS A 726 31.98 -23.83 12.15
C LYS A 726 33.06 -23.09 12.91
#